data_AF-A0A286UDW0-F1
#
_entry.id   AF-A0A286UDW0-F1
#
_cell.length_a   1.000
_cell.length_b   1.000
_cell.length_c   1.000
_cell.angle_alpha   90.00
_cell.angle_beta   90.00
_cell.angle_gamma   90.00
#
_symmetry.space_group_name_H-M   'P 1'
#
loop_
_entity.id
_entity.type
_entity.pdbx_description
1 polymer ?
#
loop_
_entity_poly.entity_id
_entity_poly.type
_entity_poly.pdbx_seq_one_letter_code
_entity_poly.pdbx_strand_id
1 'polypeptide(L)'
;MASNRQSTLLHQRLENTTDLGHLSPISDDIIVSCLRERYLSENIYVNIGPSAIVALNPHKYVPSNADSVLMKYAAEYRNTSADKEYLPPHIFQLANNAYYHMRRTQQDQCILLSGETCSGKSENRRLAIKSIIELSVSNPGKKGSKLSTQIPAAEFVLETFGNARTLFNPNASRFGKYTELQFTERGRLSGVKTLDYYLERSRVAGAPSGERNFHIFYYLVAGATAEERQHLRLTDKASFRYLGPRQAPGLRPDDDGVRFDQLKVALKSVGLSKRSVAQTCQLLAAILHLGNLEFIIDRQRNEDAAVVKNTDVLETVAEFLGVQPQALENALSCKMKLVKKELCTVFLDPDGASDNRDDLAKILYSLLFSWLNENINQKLCRDDFTTFIGLFDLPGPQNMAASASRSNSLDQFCVNFANERMHNWIQRRMFEIHVDEYNQEGITRYVPSVPYFDNSECVRLLTNMPGGLIHIMDDQARRMPKKTDHTMVEAFSKRWGNHSSFKVGGMDRSGFPTFTVNHFNGPVTYSSEGLLEKNLDAVNPDFVSLLRGSSAETPHGTEGSGSVNPFIRGLFTGKAIATQAHPRNEDTIVAAQQTVKPMRAPSTRRKGTIKRKNTLGGATVVNEEEKEDDDLVLDGKSPCTAGIFRTALETLFSTLDEAQAWFVFCINPNDSQLPLQLEGRAVKGQIRSAGLTEIAKRCANVYEVNMTTSEFCDRYKAQIATLNVFEGDDRAKIEQSRTALDLKESDIVLGNYKVFLSQRAFHKLEDRLRAEDVEEQKRNRIRDAEAEAGLDLRSGDMYGPYSSHGHQDSGSPTMGAFNDPFGQSSQQLPLVANASPFQRADMYNDDYDERRSFRSDDMDAKSRLTSNRDDSMSNFGSESYAPSRNMFQNDDTKGLLGKEALPGEVLEGETTEDIKESSARRRWVAFVWLLTWWCPNIFLIWCGRMKRLDVRQAWREKLALNLIIWFICLAAAFVIAVLGNLICPTEHVFSQSELASHDKDSGNMYTSIRGEVFDLSSIMPYHQRIVSVVPTKLMQNYAGTSSDDLFPIQVSAVCNGIDGSVDPLVTLNSKNSTDTYTQYHDFRAWQNDSRPDWYFESMTYMRWNYRVGFLGLTSKEVSSQAKNGKAVAIYNGLVYDLTDYINYPPGVESPDGFSPLVV
;
A
#
# COMPACT_ATOMS: atom_id res chain seq x y z
N MET A 1 -59.92 7.21 -18.33
CA MET A 1 -58.92 7.51 -19.40
C MET A 1 -57.92 8.59 -19.00
N ALA A 2 -58.32 9.81 -18.62
CA ALA A 2 -57.37 10.91 -18.31
C ALA A 2 -56.33 10.53 -17.23
N SER A 3 -56.76 9.93 -16.11
CA SER A 3 -55.86 9.47 -15.04
C SER A 3 -54.80 8.46 -15.54
N ASN A 4 -55.18 7.44 -16.31
CA ASN A 4 -54.20 6.49 -16.89
C ASN A 4 -53.17 7.17 -17.79
N ARG A 5 -53.56 8.22 -18.55
CA ARG A 5 -52.61 9.01 -19.35
C ARG A 5 -51.65 9.82 -18.49
N GLN A 6 -52.12 10.42 -17.39
CA GLN A 6 -51.26 11.13 -16.44
C GLN A 6 -50.28 10.18 -15.73
N SER A 7 -50.72 8.97 -15.37
CA SER A 7 -49.84 7.92 -14.84
C SER A 7 -48.78 7.48 -15.86
N THR A 8 -49.16 7.12 -17.09
CA THR A 8 -48.16 6.71 -18.12
C THR A 8 -47.15 7.82 -18.43
N LEU A 9 -47.58 9.08 -18.51
CA LEU A 9 -46.66 10.22 -18.66
C LEU A 9 -45.73 10.41 -17.45
N LEU A 10 -46.17 10.07 -16.23
CA LEU A 10 -45.32 10.09 -15.04
C LEU A 10 -44.25 8.99 -15.10
N HIS A 11 -44.63 7.74 -15.39
CA HIS A 11 -43.68 6.62 -15.51
C HIS A 11 -42.65 6.89 -16.61
N GLN A 12 -43.08 7.33 -17.81
CA GLN A 12 -42.17 7.72 -18.90
C GLN A 12 -41.23 8.87 -18.52
N ARG A 13 -41.70 9.86 -17.73
CA ARG A 13 -40.83 10.95 -17.25
C ARG A 13 -39.79 10.45 -16.26
N LEU A 14 -40.15 9.55 -15.35
CA LEU A 14 -39.25 8.95 -14.38
C LEU A 14 -38.21 8.04 -15.07
N GLU A 15 -38.66 7.19 -15.99
CA GLU A 15 -37.80 6.35 -16.84
C GLU A 15 -36.74 7.19 -17.59
N ASN A 16 -37.15 8.28 -18.24
CA ASN A 16 -36.24 9.16 -18.99
C ASN A 16 -35.41 10.13 -18.12
N THR A 17 -35.50 10.08 -16.78
CA THR A 17 -34.73 10.97 -15.90
C THR A 17 -33.27 10.51 -15.80
N THR A 18 -32.35 11.30 -16.36
CA THR A 18 -30.90 11.01 -16.38
C THR A 18 -30.15 11.51 -15.14
N ASP A 19 -30.72 12.43 -14.36
CA ASP A 19 -30.10 12.99 -13.15
C ASP A 19 -31.16 13.20 -12.06
N LEU A 20 -30.90 12.70 -10.86
CA LEU A 20 -31.83 12.81 -9.72
C LEU A 20 -31.98 14.26 -9.22
N GLY A 21 -31.00 15.14 -9.48
CA GLY A 21 -31.10 16.58 -9.18
C GLY A 21 -32.13 17.32 -10.02
N HIS A 22 -32.60 16.74 -11.14
CA HIS A 22 -33.68 17.29 -11.98
C HIS A 22 -35.08 16.81 -11.60
N LEU A 23 -35.22 15.98 -10.56
CA LEU A 23 -36.53 15.54 -10.05
C LEU A 23 -37.27 16.71 -9.39
N SER A 24 -38.60 16.72 -9.49
CA SER A 24 -39.45 17.75 -8.91
C SER A 24 -40.80 17.15 -8.51
N PRO A 25 -41.08 16.95 -7.20
CA PRO A 25 -40.19 17.20 -6.05
C PRO A 25 -39.08 16.14 -5.90
N ILE A 26 -37.98 16.49 -5.20
CA ILE A 26 -36.94 15.54 -4.79
C ILE A 26 -37.31 14.97 -3.41
N SER A 27 -37.68 13.68 -3.35
CA SER A 27 -37.99 12.97 -2.10
C SER A 27 -37.70 11.47 -2.23
N ASP A 28 -37.53 10.78 -1.10
CA ASP A 28 -37.26 9.33 -1.03
C ASP A 28 -38.17 8.52 -1.98
N ASP A 29 -39.49 8.73 -1.93
CA ASP A 29 -40.47 7.95 -2.69
C ASP A 29 -40.41 8.22 -4.20
N ILE A 30 -40.07 9.44 -4.61
CA ILE A 30 -39.87 9.78 -6.03
C ILE A 30 -38.55 9.21 -6.54
N ILE A 31 -37.49 9.20 -5.72
CA ILE A 31 -36.21 8.56 -6.08
C ILE A 31 -36.38 7.04 -6.17
N VAL A 32 -37.03 6.39 -5.20
CA VAL A 32 -37.37 4.94 -5.26
C VAL A 32 -38.16 4.63 -6.54
N SER A 33 -39.14 5.47 -6.90
CA SER A 33 -39.93 5.28 -8.11
C SER A 33 -39.09 5.46 -9.38
N CYS A 34 -38.26 6.50 -9.45
CA CYS A 34 -37.32 6.74 -10.55
C CYS A 34 -36.37 5.56 -10.77
N LEU A 35 -35.68 5.13 -9.71
CA LEU A 35 -34.77 3.99 -9.77
C LEU A 35 -35.50 2.69 -10.15
N ARG A 36 -36.76 2.51 -9.73
CA ARG A 36 -37.58 1.34 -10.10
C ARG A 36 -37.92 1.29 -11.58
N GLU A 37 -38.47 2.37 -12.16
CA GLU A 37 -38.81 2.36 -13.59
C GLU A 37 -37.55 2.16 -14.44
N ARG A 38 -36.46 2.88 -14.10
CA ARG A 38 -35.17 2.75 -14.80
C ARG A 38 -34.60 1.34 -14.70
N TYR A 39 -34.63 0.70 -13.53
CA TYR A 39 -34.15 -0.67 -13.32
C TYR A 39 -34.96 -1.72 -14.09
N LEU A 40 -36.30 -1.55 -14.18
CA LEU A 40 -37.17 -2.42 -14.96
C LEU A 40 -36.94 -2.28 -16.47
N SER A 41 -36.54 -1.09 -16.94
CA SER A 41 -36.04 -0.83 -18.30
C SER A 41 -34.53 -1.09 -18.47
N GLU A 42 -33.90 -1.85 -17.56
CA GLU A 42 -32.48 -2.24 -17.51
C GLU A 42 -31.45 -1.08 -17.46
N ASN A 43 -31.91 0.16 -17.27
CA ASN A 43 -31.09 1.37 -17.12
C ASN A 43 -30.58 1.50 -15.67
N ILE A 44 -29.57 0.71 -15.30
CA ILE A 44 -29.06 0.61 -13.93
C ILE A 44 -28.30 1.85 -13.40
N TYR A 45 -28.00 2.83 -14.24
CA TYR A 45 -27.21 4.04 -13.90
C TYR A 45 -28.07 5.31 -13.93
N VAL A 46 -27.83 6.25 -13.00
CA VAL A 46 -28.40 7.61 -13.03
C VAL A 46 -27.47 8.60 -12.31
N ASN A 47 -27.31 9.81 -12.81
CA ASN A 47 -26.40 10.80 -12.21
C ASN A 47 -27.02 11.48 -10.97
N ILE A 48 -26.16 12.08 -10.15
CA ILE A 48 -26.53 13.07 -9.14
C ILE A 48 -25.62 14.29 -9.33
N GLY A 49 -25.99 15.19 -10.23
CA GLY A 49 -25.07 16.20 -10.75
C GLY A 49 -23.88 15.58 -11.50
N PRO A 50 -22.80 16.35 -11.75
CA PRO A 50 -21.72 15.93 -12.64
C PRO A 50 -20.67 14.99 -12.01
N SER A 51 -20.48 15.03 -10.69
CA SER A 51 -19.42 14.32 -9.97
C SER A 51 -19.85 13.07 -9.19
N ALA A 52 -21.14 12.72 -9.23
CA ALA A 52 -21.69 11.56 -8.53
C ALA A 52 -22.68 10.76 -9.39
N ILE A 53 -22.71 9.44 -9.19
CA ILE A 53 -23.60 8.51 -9.91
C ILE A 53 -24.19 7.47 -8.96
N VAL A 54 -25.44 7.08 -9.19
CA VAL A 54 -26.09 5.92 -8.55
C VAL A 54 -26.01 4.74 -9.52
N ALA A 55 -25.65 3.57 -9.00
CA ALA A 55 -25.59 2.31 -9.74
C ALA A 55 -26.39 1.24 -9.00
N LEU A 56 -27.36 0.60 -9.67
CA LEU A 56 -28.10 -0.55 -9.12
C LEU A 56 -27.44 -1.84 -9.57
N ASN A 57 -27.28 -2.82 -8.68
CA ASN A 57 -26.79 -4.14 -9.08
C ASN A 57 -27.88 -4.89 -9.89
N PRO A 58 -27.66 -5.23 -11.18
CA PRO A 58 -28.62 -6.01 -11.97
C PRO A 58 -28.74 -7.48 -11.54
N HIS A 59 -27.79 -8.01 -10.75
CA HIS A 59 -27.59 -9.44 -10.43
C HIS A 59 -27.39 -10.36 -11.66
N LYS A 60 -27.31 -9.79 -12.87
CA LYS A 60 -27.01 -10.47 -14.14
C LYS A 60 -26.02 -9.64 -14.98
N TYR A 61 -25.44 -10.25 -16.01
CA TYR A 61 -24.79 -9.49 -17.07
C TYR A 61 -25.79 -8.54 -17.75
N VAL A 62 -25.35 -7.30 -18.05
CA VAL A 62 -26.13 -6.28 -18.76
C VAL A 62 -25.36 -5.77 -19.98
N PRO A 63 -25.98 -5.67 -21.18
CA PRO A 63 -25.28 -5.21 -22.39
C PRO A 63 -24.73 -3.77 -22.32
N SER A 64 -25.22 -2.94 -21.40
CA SER A 64 -24.67 -1.60 -21.11
C SER A 64 -23.22 -1.63 -20.66
N ASN A 65 -22.79 -2.68 -19.95
CA ASN A 65 -21.42 -2.84 -19.46
C ASN A 65 -20.47 -3.49 -20.49
N ALA A 66 -20.93 -3.73 -21.73
CA ALA A 66 -20.14 -4.36 -22.78
C ALA A 66 -18.99 -3.48 -23.29
N ASP A 67 -17.92 -4.12 -23.78
CA ASP A 67 -16.74 -3.45 -24.31
C ASP A 67 -17.08 -2.56 -25.54
N SER A 68 -18.08 -2.93 -26.33
CA SER A 68 -18.63 -2.13 -27.43
C SER A 68 -19.36 -0.86 -26.96
N VAL A 69 -19.78 -0.79 -25.70
CA VAL A 69 -20.33 0.41 -25.07
C VAL A 69 -19.21 1.25 -24.45
N LEU A 70 -18.23 0.63 -23.79
CA LEU A 70 -17.01 1.30 -23.33
C LEU A 70 -16.34 2.11 -24.47
N MET A 71 -16.20 1.51 -25.65
CA MET A 71 -15.60 2.20 -26.80
C MET A 71 -16.41 3.42 -27.28
N LYS A 72 -17.73 3.47 -27.06
CA LYS A 72 -18.55 4.66 -27.34
C LYS A 72 -18.22 5.81 -26.37
N TYR A 73 -18.12 5.54 -25.07
CA TYR A 73 -17.69 6.55 -24.09
C TYR A 73 -16.24 6.98 -24.31
N ALA A 74 -15.37 6.08 -24.80
CA ALA A 74 -14.02 6.44 -25.21
C ALA A 74 -14.01 7.37 -26.43
N ALA A 75 -14.88 7.15 -27.42
CA ALA A 75 -15.06 8.04 -28.57
C ALA A 75 -15.68 9.40 -28.17
N GLU A 76 -16.67 9.42 -27.26
CA GLU A 76 -17.25 10.64 -26.68
C GLU A 76 -16.18 11.51 -25.99
N TYR A 77 -15.26 10.88 -25.24
CA TYR A 77 -14.11 11.57 -24.64
C TYR A 77 -13.14 12.13 -25.69
N ARG A 78 -12.86 11.39 -26.77
CA ARG A 78 -11.96 11.81 -27.86
C ARG A 78 -12.57 12.95 -28.71
N ASN A 79 -13.91 13.01 -28.80
CA ASN A 79 -14.63 13.99 -29.61
C ASN A 79 -14.61 15.39 -28.96
N THR A 80 -13.94 16.33 -29.64
CA THR A 80 -13.82 17.75 -29.25
C THR A 80 -14.75 18.68 -30.03
N SER A 81 -15.73 18.13 -30.77
CA SER A 81 -16.69 18.90 -31.58
C SER A 81 -17.72 19.62 -30.69
N ALA A 82 -18.15 20.81 -31.10
CA ALA A 82 -19.18 21.57 -30.37
C ALA A 82 -20.53 20.84 -30.34
N ASP A 83 -20.91 20.23 -31.47
CA ASP A 83 -22.18 19.52 -31.68
C ASP A 83 -22.11 18.03 -31.28
N LYS A 84 -21.25 17.66 -30.32
CA LYS A 84 -21.11 16.26 -29.89
C LYS A 84 -22.36 15.79 -29.14
N GLU A 85 -22.87 14.61 -29.52
CA GLU A 85 -23.93 13.94 -28.79
C GLU A 85 -23.39 13.38 -27.47
N TYR A 86 -24.07 13.69 -26.36
CA TYR A 86 -23.70 13.20 -25.03
C TYR A 86 -24.39 11.87 -24.75
N LEU A 87 -23.64 10.90 -24.26
CA LEU A 87 -24.15 9.58 -23.91
C LEU A 87 -24.88 9.59 -22.55
N PRO A 88 -25.78 8.62 -22.30
CA PRO A 88 -26.49 8.53 -21.02
C PRO A 88 -25.55 8.30 -19.81
N PRO A 89 -26.07 8.46 -18.57
CA PRO A 89 -25.34 8.17 -17.33
C PRO A 89 -24.63 6.80 -17.35
N HIS A 90 -23.34 6.77 -17.06
CA HIS A 90 -22.58 5.52 -16.94
C HIS A 90 -21.34 5.65 -16.06
N ILE A 91 -20.91 4.55 -15.44
CA ILE A 91 -19.64 4.49 -14.70
C ILE A 91 -18.42 4.82 -15.60
N PHE A 92 -18.52 4.52 -16.91
CA PHE A 92 -17.52 4.92 -17.91
C PHE A 92 -17.45 6.44 -18.09
N GLN A 93 -18.60 7.14 -18.11
CA GLN A 93 -18.65 8.59 -18.22
C GLN A 93 -18.01 9.27 -16.98
N LEU A 94 -18.33 8.78 -15.78
CA LEU A 94 -17.72 9.26 -14.52
C LEU A 94 -16.19 9.06 -14.52
N ALA A 95 -15.72 7.86 -14.90
CA ALA A 95 -14.30 7.53 -14.95
C ALA A 95 -13.53 8.34 -16.01
N ASN A 96 -14.16 8.59 -17.17
CA ASN A 96 -13.62 9.44 -18.22
C ASN A 96 -13.56 10.92 -17.79
N ASN A 97 -14.54 11.40 -17.02
CA ASN A 97 -14.53 12.74 -16.43
C ASN A 97 -13.41 12.90 -15.39
N ALA A 98 -13.21 11.93 -14.49
CA ALA A 98 -12.09 11.96 -13.54
C ALA A 98 -10.73 12.04 -14.26
N TYR A 99 -10.52 11.22 -15.29
CA TYR A 99 -9.32 11.26 -16.14
C TYR A 99 -9.20 12.56 -16.96
N TYR A 100 -10.32 13.14 -17.41
CA TYR A 100 -10.37 14.45 -18.05
C TYR A 100 -9.85 15.54 -17.13
N HIS A 101 -10.43 15.65 -15.93
CA HIS A 101 -10.05 16.64 -14.93
C HIS A 101 -8.59 16.52 -14.56
N MET A 102 -8.11 15.32 -14.20
CA MET A 102 -6.68 15.09 -13.93
C MET A 102 -5.78 15.63 -15.03
N ARG A 103 -6.12 15.38 -16.30
CA ARG A 103 -5.32 15.84 -17.46
C ARG A 103 -5.41 17.34 -17.74
N ARG A 104 -6.52 18.01 -17.40
CA ARG A 104 -6.70 19.45 -17.69
C ARG A 104 -6.33 20.36 -16.52
N THR A 105 -6.47 19.90 -15.27
CA THR A 105 -6.15 20.66 -14.05
C THR A 105 -4.81 20.31 -13.42
N GLN A 106 -4.21 19.16 -13.76
CA GLN A 106 -3.04 18.57 -13.09
C GLN A 106 -3.24 18.33 -11.57
N GLN A 107 -4.48 18.17 -11.13
CA GLN A 107 -4.82 17.74 -9.77
C GLN A 107 -5.06 16.23 -9.71
N ASP A 108 -4.61 15.59 -8.63
CA ASP A 108 -4.93 14.21 -8.31
C ASP A 108 -6.44 14.00 -8.09
N GLN A 109 -6.93 12.79 -8.35
CA GLN A 109 -8.37 12.48 -8.28
C GLN A 109 -8.63 11.28 -7.39
N CYS A 110 -9.83 11.18 -6.83
CA CYS A 110 -10.29 10.00 -6.10
C CYS A 110 -11.72 9.59 -6.48
N ILE A 111 -11.95 8.30 -6.68
CA ILE A 111 -13.26 7.70 -6.94
C ILE A 111 -13.60 6.81 -5.74
N LEU A 112 -14.61 7.20 -4.96
CA LEU A 112 -15.07 6.46 -3.78
C LEU A 112 -16.34 5.69 -4.09
N LEU A 113 -16.37 4.41 -3.71
CA LEU A 113 -17.53 3.54 -3.89
C LEU A 113 -18.19 3.25 -2.53
N SER A 114 -19.46 3.63 -2.41
CA SER A 114 -20.25 3.53 -1.19
C SER A 114 -21.50 2.69 -1.42
N GLY A 115 -21.94 1.94 -0.41
CA GLY A 115 -23.11 1.05 -0.50
C GLY A 115 -22.97 -0.25 0.28
N GLU A 116 -24.06 -1.00 0.35
CA GLU A 116 -24.16 -2.24 1.14
C GLU A 116 -23.37 -3.42 0.56
N THR A 117 -23.43 -4.58 1.23
CA THR A 117 -22.94 -5.83 0.67
C THR A 117 -23.82 -6.24 -0.52
N CYS A 118 -23.22 -6.83 -1.56
CA CYS A 118 -23.89 -7.19 -2.82
C CYS A 118 -24.51 -6.03 -3.63
N SER A 119 -24.20 -4.76 -3.33
CA SER A 119 -24.70 -3.62 -4.11
C SER A 119 -23.94 -3.33 -5.42
N GLY A 120 -22.91 -4.11 -5.75
CA GLY A 120 -22.18 -4.00 -7.02
C GLY A 120 -20.95 -3.07 -7.02
N LYS A 121 -20.45 -2.65 -5.85
CA LYS A 121 -19.27 -1.76 -5.73
C LYS A 121 -18.06 -2.24 -6.53
N SER A 122 -17.53 -3.43 -6.22
CA SER A 122 -16.26 -3.90 -6.79
C SER A 122 -16.32 -4.06 -8.32
N GLU A 123 -17.47 -4.42 -8.88
CA GLU A 123 -17.71 -4.45 -10.33
C GLU A 123 -17.68 -3.03 -10.94
N ASN A 124 -18.34 -2.06 -10.32
CA ASN A 124 -18.27 -0.66 -10.78
C ASN A 124 -16.84 -0.10 -10.70
N ARG A 125 -16.08 -0.45 -9.65
CA ARG A 125 -14.66 -0.09 -9.53
C ARG A 125 -13.82 -0.71 -10.66
N ARG A 126 -14.06 -1.98 -10.98
CA ARG A 126 -13.41 -2.72 -12.06
C ARG A 126 -13.71 -2.10 -13.44
N LEU A 127 -14.96 -1.73 -13.69
CA LEU A 127 -15.40 -1.04 -14.91
C LEU A 127 -14.80 0.37 -15.03
N ALA A 128 -14.69 1.13 -13.93
CA ALA A 128 -14.01 2.42 -13.90
C ALA A 128 -12.51 2.29 -14.24
N ILE A 129 -11.81 1.31 -13.64
CA ILE A 129 -10.41 0.98 -13.97
C ILE A 129 -10.28 0.62 -15.46
N LYS A 130 -11.19 -0.19 -16.02
CA LYS A 130 -11.19 -0.56 -17.45
C LYS A 130 -11.32 0.68 -18.37
N SER A 131 -12.18 1.63 -18.02
CA SER A 131 -12.34 2.89 -18.75
C SER A 131 -11.07 3.75 -18.75
N ILE A 132 -10.46 3.92 -17.57
CA ILE A 132 -9.23 4.70 -17.41
C ILE A 132 -8.06 4.03 -18.15
N ILE A 133 -7.96 2.70 -18.11
CA ILE A 133 -6.94 1.93 -18.85
C ILE A 133 -7.03 2.16 -20.37
N GLU A 134 -8.24 2.17 -20.94
CA GLU A 134 -8.40 2.38 -22.38
C GLU A 134 -7.84 3.75 -22.79
N LEU A 135 -8.28 4.81 -22.11
CA LEU A 135 -7.90 6.19 -22.42
C LEU A 135 -6.42 6.56 -22.14
N SER A 136 -5.69 5.76 -21.35
CA SER A 136 -4.37 6.16 -20.80
C SER A 136 -3.20 5.23 -21.10
N VAL A 137 -3.43 3.94 -21.40
CA VAL A 137 -2.33 2.99 -21.67
C VAL A 137 -1.78 3.16 -23.08
N SER A 138 -0.46 3.36 -23.18
CA SER A 138 0.33 3.42 -24.41
C SER A 138 -0.03 2.34 -25.44
N ASN A 139 -0.03 2.71 -26.72
CA ASN A 139 -0.28 1.79 -27.85
C ASN A 139 0.72 0.60 -27.83
N PRO A 140 0.38 -0.55 -28.43
CA PRO A 140 1.24 -1.73 -28.49
C PRO A 140 2.69 -1.45 -28.91
N GLY A 141 3.63 -2.19 -28.33
CA GLY A 141 5.07 -2.05 -28.59
C GLY A 141 5.78 -0.89 -27.88
N LYS A 142 5.06 0.04 -27.24
CA LYS A 142 5.64 1.17 -26.49
C LYS A 142 5.76 0.85 -25.00
N LYS A 143 6.72 1.49 -24.30
CA LYS A 143 6.86 1.37 -22.82
C LYS A 143 5.50 1.70 -22.15
N GLY A 144 5.08 0.82 -21.23
CA GLY A 144 3.80 0.89 -20.55
C GLY A 144 2.63 0.15 -21.23
N SER A 145 2.76 -0.33 -22.48
CA SER A 145 1.63 -0.98 -23.17
C SER A 145 1.14 -2.27 -22.51
N LYS A 146 1.99 -2.93 -21.69
CA LYS A 146 1.61 -4.13 -20.92
C LYS A 146 0.66 -3.84 -19.77
N LEU A 147 0.54 -2.59 -19.31
CA LEU A 147 -0.29 -2.25 -18.15
C LEU A 147 -1.78 -2.57 -18.37
N SER A 148 -2.27 -2.58 -19.62
CA SER A 148 -3.65 -2.97 -19.92
C SER A 148 -3.98 -4.43 -19.61
N THR A 149 -2.99 -5.34 -19.58
CA THR A 149 -3.19 -6.74 -19.15
C THR A 149 -2.69 -6.98 -17.72
N GLN A 150 -1.64 -6.29 -17.29
CA GLN A 150 -1.05 -6.46 -15.96
C GLN A 150 -1.96 -5.94 -14.83
N ILE A 151 -2.70 -4.85 -15.04
CA ILE A 151 -3.57 -4.27 -14.00
C ILE A 151 -4.80 -5.16 -13.75
N PRO A 152 -5.59 -5.59 -14.77
CA PRO A 152 -6.68 -6.54 -14.55
C PRO A 152 -6.21 -7.88 -13.95
N ALA A 153 -5.02 -8.36 -14.33
CA ALA A 153 -4.43 -9.55 -13.74
C ALA A 153 -4.08 -9.37 -12.25
N ALA A 154 -3.49 -8.24 -11.86
CA ALA A 154 -3.21 -7.92 -10.45
C ALA A 154 -4.51 -7.77 -9.62
N GLU A 155 -5.53 -7.15 -10.20
CA GLU A 155 -6.85 -7.00 -9.59
C GLU A 155 -7.49 -8.36 -9.28
N PHE A 156 -7.49 -9.29 -10.26
CA PHE A 156 -8.01 -10.66 -10.14
C PHE A 156 -7.22 -11.52 -9.16
N VAL A 157 -5.89 -11.39 -9.12
CA VAL A 157 -5.03 -12.07 -8.12
C VAL A 157 -5.41 -11.62 -6.71
N LEU A 158 -5.56 -10.33 -6.45
CA LEU A 158 -5.96 -9.82 -5.13
C LEU A 158 -7.38 -10.24 -4.74
N GLU A 159 -8.32 -10.31 -5.69
CA GLU A 159 -9.67 -10.82 -5.42
C GLU A 159 -9.69 -12.32 -5.13
N THR A 160 -8.88 -13.12 -5.83
CA THR A 160 -8.81 -14.58 -5.61
C THR A 160 -8.33 -14.96 -4.21
N PHE A 161 -7.43 -14.15 -3.62
CA PHE A 161 -6.94 -14.35 -2.25
C PHE A 161 -7.68 -13.52 -1.19
N GLY A 162 -8.37 -12.44 -1.58
CA GLY A 162 -9.04 -11.51 -0.65
C GLY A 162 -10.57 -11.63 -0.60
N ASN A 163 -11.19 -12.37 -1.51
CA ASN A 163 -12.64 -12.55 -1.56
C ASN A 163 -13.06 -13.99 -1.17
N ALA A 164 -14.29 -14.12 -0.69
CA ALA A 164 -14.93 -15.39 -0.35
C ALA A 164 -16.42 -15.35 -0.72
N ARG A 165 -17.05 -16.53 -0.83
CA ARG A 165 -18.51 -16.62 -0.97
C ARG A 165 -19.19 -16.50 0.39
N THR A 166 -20.03 -15.50 0.56
CA THR A 166 -20.90 -15.32 1.73
C THR A 166 -22.33 -15.79 1.43
N LEU A 167 -23.23 -15.73 2.42
CA LEU A 167 -24.67 -15.97 2.19
C LEU A 167 -25.30 -14.95 1.22
N PHE A 168 -24.78 -13.72 1.21
CA PHE A 168 -25.38 -12.57 0.49
C PHE A 168 -24.67 -12.20 -0.81
N ASN A 169 -23.48 -12.75 -1.10
CA ASN A 169 -22.73 -12.45 -2.32
C ASN A 169 -21.75 -13.62 -2.65
N PRO A 170 -21.78 -14.20 -3.87
CA PRO A 170 -20.85 -15.25 -4.27
C PRO A 170 -19.38 -14.81 -4.37
N ASN A 171 -19.11 -13.52 -4.56
CA ASN A 171 -17.75 -12.95 -4.63
C ASN A 171 -17.65 -11.72 -3.71
N ALA A 172 -17.62 -11.94 -2.39
CA ALA A 172 -17.57 -10.87 -1.40
C ALA A 172 -16.15 -10.54 -0.97
N SER A 173 -15.74 -9.29 -1.16
CA SER A 173 -14.49 -8.73 -0.63
C SER A 173 -14.44 -8.84 0.89
N ARG A 174 -13.38 -9.45 1.43
CA ARG A 174 -13.12 -9.57 2.87
C ARG A 174 -11.94 -8.71 3.33
N PHE A 175 -11.58 -7.71 2.53
CA PHE A 175 -10.61 -6.64 2.80
C PHE A 175 -11.04 -5.36 2.06
N GLY A 176 -10.60 -4.20 2.56
CA GLY A 176 -10.69 -2.93 1.84
C GLY A 176 -9.56 -2.76 0.83
N LYS A 177 -9.86 -2.22 -0.35
CA LYS A 177 -8.95 -2.14 -1.50
C LYS A 177 -8.84 -0.70 -1.99
N TYR A 178 -7.67 -0.10 -1.82
CA TYR A 178 -7.30 1.17 -2.44
C TYR A 178 -6.35 0.92 -3.60
N THR A 179 -6.64 1.48 -4.77
CA THR A 179 -5.82 1.32 -5.98
C THR A 179 -5.54 2.68 -6.60
N GLU A 180 -4.28 3.04 -6.62
CA GLU A 180 -3.74 4.29 -7.12
C GLU A 180 -3.19 4.06 -8.53
N LEU A 181 -3.91 4.49 -9.55
CA LEU A 181 -3.43 4.51 -10.93
C LEU A 181 -2.50 5.72 -11.09
N GLN A 182 -1.27 5.49 -11.56
CA GLN A 182 -0.21 6.51 -11.56
C GLN A 182 0.09 6.99 -12.99
N PHE A 183 0.17 8.30 -13.19
CA PHE A 183 0.26 8.91 -14.52
C PHE A 183 1.46 9.85 -14.67
N THR A 184 2.03 9.84 -15.87
CA THR A 184 2.94 10.88 -16.34
C THR A 184 2.21 12.19 -16.60
N GLU A 185 2.92 13.32 -16.56
CA GLU A 185 2.48 14.66 -16.97
C GLU A 185 1.63 14.70 -18.25
N ARG A 186 1.93 13.84 -19.24
CA ARG A 186 1.20 13.76 -20.52
C ARG A 186 -0.10 12.95 -20.46
N GLY A 187 -0.53 12.55 -19.25
CA GLY A 187 -1.70 11.72 -18.97
C GLY A 187 -1.53 10.23 -19.25
N ARG A 188 -0.33 9.75 -19.62
CA ARG A 188 -0.12 8.30 -19.88
C ARG A 188 0.10 7.56 -18.57
N LEU A 189 -0.56 6.41 -18.44
CA LEU A 189 -0.39 5.50 -17.30
C LEU A 189 1.05 4.96 -17.25
N SER A 190 1.71 5.11 -16.11
CA SER A 190 3.09 4.67 -15.86
C SER A 190 3.19 3.49 -14.89
N GLY A 191 2.26 3.40 -13.94
CA GLY A 191 2.24 2.35 -12.91
C GLY A 191 0.89 2.25 -12.18
N VAL A 192 0.85 1.35 -11.20
CA VAL A 192 -0.25 1.21 -10.23
C VAL A 192 0.31 0.82 -8.87
N LYS A 193 -0.27 1.38 -7.80
CA LYS A 193 -0.04 0.95 -6.41
C LYS A 193 -1.33 0.41 -5.81
N THR A 194 -1.27 -0.71 -5.10
CA THR A 194 -2.41 -1.35 -4.42
C THR A 194 -2.15 -1.44 -2.92
N LEU A 195 -3.10 -0.97 -2.11
CA LEU A 195 -3.05 -1.02 -0.64
C LEU A 195 -4.23 -1.82 -0.10
N ASP A 196 -3.92 -2.79 0.76
CA ASP A 196 -4.88 -3.64 1.47
C ASP A 196 -5.18 -3.11 2.87
N TYR A 197 -6.47 -3.02 3.19
CA TYR A 197 -6.97 -2.47 4.45
C TYR A 197 -7.83 -3.51 5.17
N TYR A 198 -7.31 -4.08 6.27
CA TYR A 198 -8.03 -5.02 7.16
C TYR A 198 -8.56 -6.28 6.47
N LEU A 199 -7.72 -7.33 6.35
CA LEU A 199 -8.13 -8.65 5.88
C LEU A 199 -8.81 -9.46 7.01
N GLU A 200 -9.99 -10.04 6.74
CA GLU A 200 -10.68 -11.01 7.62
C GLU A 200 -9.94 -12.37 7.67
N ARG A 201 -8.70 -12.40 8.18
CA ARG A 201 -7.90 -13.64 8.31
C ARG A 201 -8.55 -14.67 9.23
N SER A 202 -9.47 -14.27 10.12
CA SER A 202 -10.27 -15.16 10.97
C SER A 202 -11.06 -16.21 10.15
N ARG A 203 -11.44 -15.89 8.91
CA ARG A 203 -12.09 -16.80 7.96
C ARG A 203 -11.25 -18.03 7.61
N VAL A 204 -9.91 -17.92 7.62
CA VAL A 204 -8.99 -19.00 7.22
C VAL A 204 -9.21 -20.25 8.08
N ALA A 205 -9.33 -20.08 9.39
CA ALA A 205 -9.51 -21.19 10.32
C ALA A 205 -10.97 -21.65 10.48
N GLY A 206 -11.96 -20.77 10.25
CA GLY A 206 -13.35 -21.06 10.62
C GLY A 206 -14.39 -20.15 9.99
N ALA A 207 -14.54 -20.24 8.66
CA ALA A 207 -15.60 -19.56 7.91
C ALA A 207 -17.01 -19.74 8.55
N PRO A 208 -17.92 -18.75 8.45
CA PRO A 208 -19.28 -18.86 8.98
C PRO A 208 -20.10 -19.99 8.32
N SER A 209 -21.06 -20.53 9.05
CA SER A 209 -21.90 -21.64 8.56
C SER A 209 -22.68 -21.24 7.30
N GLY A 210 -22.58 -22.07 6.25
CA GLY A 210 -23.16 -21.83 4.92
C GLY A 210 -22.29 -20.99 3.98
N GLU A 211 -21.19 -20.41 4.46
CA GLU A 211 -20.23 -19.65 3.65
C GLU A 211 -19.05 -20.53 3.18
N ARG A 212 -18.19 -19.97 2.31
CA ARG A 212 -16.89 -20.56 1.95
C ARG A 212 -15.73 -19.84 2.65
N ASN A 213 -14.59 -20.50 2.68
CA ASN A 213 -13.28 -19.88 2.88
C ASN A 213 -12.89 -19.02 1.64
N PHE A 214 -11.68 -18.46 1.60
CA PHE A 214 -11.18 -17.71 0.45
C PHE A 214 -11.12 -18.57 -0.84
N HIS A 215 -11.43 -17.97 -1.99
CA HIS A 215 -11.59 -18.69 -3.26
C HIS A 215 -10.36 -19.52 -3.65
N ILE A 216 -9.16 -18.96 -3.44
CA ILE A 216 -7.86 -19.59 -3.74
C ILE A 216 -7.74 -21.05 -3.28
N PHE A 217 -8.28 -21.42 -2.10
CA PHE A 217 -8.18 -22.79 -1.62
C PHE A 217 -9.04 -23.76 -2.43
N TYR A 218 -10.24 -23.34 -2.85
CA TYR A 218 -11.13 -24.15 -3.69
C TYR A 218 -10.56 -24.26 -5.11
N TYR A 219 -10.03 -23.15 -5.65
CA TYR A 219 -9.36 -23.11 -6.95
C TYR A 219 -8.14 -24.06 -6.98
N LEU A 220 -7.30 -24.05 -5.94
CA LEU A 220 -6.15 -24.95 -5.82
C LEU A 220 -6.58 -26.43 -5.77
N VAL A 221 -7.59 -26.79 -4.97
CA VAL A 221 -8.05 -28.18 -4.83
C VAL A 221 -8.75 -28.68 -6.10
N ALA A 222 -9.48 -27.81 -6.81
CA ALA A 222 -10.14 -28.17 -8.06
C ALA A 222 -9.16 -28.25 -9.25
N GLY A 223 -8.36 -27.21 -9.46
CA GLY A 223 -7.55 -27.00 -10.67
C GLY A 223 -6.09 -27.48 -10.59
N ALA A 224 -5.62 -28.03 -9.47
CA ALA A 224 -4.33 -28.72 -9.42
C ALA A 224 -4.35 -29.96 -10.32
N THR A 225 -3.39 -30.02 -11.26
CA THR A 225 -3.14 -31.17 -12.14
C THR A 225 -2.78 -32.42 -11.33
N ALA A 226 -2.84 -33.61 -11.94
CA ALA A 226 -2.54 -34.87 -11.24
C ALA A 226 -1.15 -34.87 -10.56
N GLU A 227 -0.13 -34.30 -11.22
CA GLU A 227 1.23 -34.19 -10.67
C GLU A 227 1.32 -33.21 -9.50
N GLU A 228 0.74 -32.00 -9.65
CA GLU A 228 0.67 -31.00 -8.57
C GLU A 228 -0.11 -31.53 -7.37
N ARG A 229 -1.22 -32.22 -7.63
CA ARG A 229 -2.10 -32.85 -6.63
C ARG A 229 -1.35 -33.94 -5.85
N GLN A 230 -0.56 -34.77 -6.52
CA GLN A 230 0.32 -35.76 -5.88
C GLN A 230 1.41 -35.09 -5.04
N HIS A 231 2.12 -34.10 -5.59
CA HIS A 231 3.22 -33.41 -4.91
C HIS A 231 2.75 -32.65 -3.66
N LEU A 232 1.61 -31.93 -3.75
CA LEU A 232 1.00 -31.19 -2.64
C LEU A 232 0.19 -32.10 -1.67
N ARG A 233 0.20 -33.42 -1.90
CA ARG A 233 -0.55 -34.45 -1.14
C ARG A 233 -2.06 -34.15 -1.02
N LEU A 234 -2.63 -33.44 -1.99
CA LEU A 234 -4.05 -33.09 -2.02
C LEU A 234 -4.85 -34.32 -2.50
N THR A 235 -5.66 -34.94 -1.64
CA THR A 235 -6.45 -36.11 -2.04
C THR A 235 -7.93 -35.78 -2.16
N ASP A 236 -8.59 -36.32 -3.19
CA ASP A 236 -10.02 -36.10 -3.48
C ASP A 236 -10.97 -36.67 -2.40
N LYS A 237 -10.41 -37.38 -1.41
CA LYS A 237 -11.13 -37.93 -0.26
C LYS A 237 -10.77 -37.23 1.06
N ALA A 238 -9.78 -36.34 1.10
CA ALA A 238 -9.44 -35.58 2.29
C ALA A 238 -10.46 -34.45 2.51
N SER A 239 -11.24 -34.56 3.58
CA SER A 239 -12.05 -33.45 4.10
C SER A 239 -11.16 -32.47 4.85
N PHE A 240 -10.62 -31.47 4.16
CA PHE A 240 -9.86 -30.38 4.79
C PHE A 240 -10.76 -29.59 5.76
N ARG A 241 -10.41 -29.57 7.05
CA ARG A 241 -11.19 -28.90 8.12
C ARG A 241 -11.59 -27.48 7.74
N TYR A 242 -10.63 -26.70 7.24
CA TYR A 242 -10.81 -25.30 6.86
C TYR A 242 -11.68 -25.05 5.62
N LEU A 243 -12.06 -26.08 4.86
CA LEU A 243 -13.00 -25.97 3.73
C LEU A 243 -14.45 -26.36 4.10
N GLY A 244 -14.63 -26.96 5.28
CA GLY A 244 -15.92 -27.49 5.75
C GLY A 244 -16.30 -28.83 5.10
N PRO A 245 -17.44 -29.43 5.51
CA PRO A 245 -17.98 -30.61 4.87
C PRO A 245 -18.35 -30.32 3.40
N ARG A 246 -18.04 -31.26 2.51
CA ARG A 246 -18.29 -31.16 1.06
C ARG A 246 -19.79 -30.89 0.82
N GLN A 247 -20.12 -29.73 0.24
CA GLN A 247 -21.52 -29.36 -0.04
C GLN A 247 -22.17 -30.34 -1.04
N ALA A 248 -23.50 -30.42 -1.00
CA ALA A 248 -24.28 -31.36 -1.79
C ALA A 248 -24.03 -31.23 -3.32
N PRO A 249 -24.10 -32.34 -4.08
CA PRO A 249 -23.89 -32.31 -5.53
C PRO A 249 -24.93 -31.40 -6.21
N GLY A 250 -24.46 -30.39 -6.94
CA GLY A 250 -25.30 -29.37 -7.57
C GLY A 250 -24.55 -28.10 -7.96
N LEU A 251 -23.47 -27.74 -7.24
CA LEU A 251 -22.49 -26.79 -7.74
C LEU A 251 -21.55 -27.51 -8.73
N ARG A 252 -21.36 -26.94 -9.91
CA ARG A 252 -20.43 -27.43 -10.94
C ARG A 252 -18.99 -27.22 -10.46
N PRO A 253 -18.18 -28.27 -10.23
CA PRO A 253 -16.78 -28.12 -9.80
C PRO A 253 -15.88 -27.49 -10.88
N ASP A 254 -16.33 -27.55 -12.14
CA ASP A 254 -15.57 -27.21 -13.33
C ASP A 254 -15.15 -25.72 -13.38
N ASP A 255 -15.97 -24.82 -12.84
CA ASP A 255 -15.69 -23.36 -12.85
C ASP A 255 -14.57 -22.99 -11.85
N ASP A 256 -14.56 -23.58 -10.65
CA ASP A 256 -13.48 -23.39 -9.66
C ASP A 256 -12.12 -23.86 -10.25
N GLY A 257 -12.12 -24.85 -11.14
CA GLY A 257 -10.93 -25.30 -11.89
C GLY A 257 -10.48 -24.32 -13.00
N VAL A 258 -11.42 -23.85 -13.83
CA VAL A 258 -11.14 -22.87 -14.90
C VAL A 258 -10.60 -21.55 -14.30
N ARG A 259 -11.16 -21.11 -13.16
CA ARG A 259 -10.67 -19.93 -12.43
C ARG A 259 -9.23 -20.08 -11.92
N PHE A 260 -8.79 -21.30 -11.59
CA PHE A 260 -7.40 -21.56 -11.21
C PHE A 260 -6.42 -21.43 -12.40
N ASP A 261 -6.81 -21.88 -13.59
CA ASP A 261 -5.98 -21.67 -14.79
C ASP A 261 -5.94 -20.18 -15.20
N GLN A 262 -7.06 -19.45 -15.08
CA GLN A 262 -7.05 -17.98 -15.20
C GLN A 262 -6.08 -17.34 -14.20
N LEU A 263 -6.00 -17.84 -12.96
CA LEU A 263 -5.07 -17.35 -11.95
C LEU A 263 -3.61 -17.63 -12.33
N LYS A 264 -3.26 -18.82 -12.84
CA LYS A 264 -1.91 -19.13 -13.32
C LYS A 264 -1.46 -18.12 -14.39
N VAL A 265 -2.35 -17.80 -15.35
CA VAL A 265 -2.10 -16.79 -16.39
C VAL A 265 -1.99 -15.38 -15.81
N ALA A 266 -2.81 -15.02 -14.82
CA ALA A 266 -2.75 -13.72 -14.16
C ALA A 266 -1.41 -13.52 -13.42
N LEU A 267 -0.98 -14.50 -12.62
CA LEU A 267 0.30 -14.47 -11.89
C LEU A 267 1.50 -14.36 -12.86
N LYS A 268 1.48 -15.13 -13.95
CA LYS A 268 2.44 -15.07 -15.07
C LYS A 268 2.47 -13.70 -15.75
N SER A 269 1.31 -13.05 -15.89
CA SER A 269 1.15 -11.73 -16.52
C SER A 269 1.67 -10.58 -15.64
N VAL A 270 1.35 -10.57 -14.35
CA VAL A 270 1.89 -9.59 -13.38
C VAL A 270 3.42 -9.69 -13.31
N GLY A 271 3.96 -10.91 -13.41
CA GLY A 271 5.40 -11.17 -13.46
C GLY A 271 5.95 -11.88 -12.22
N LEU A 272 5.13 -12.68 -11.54
CA LEU A 272 5.62 -13.61 -10.51
C LEU A 272 6.35 -14.78 -11.18
N SER A 273 7.41 -15.27 -10.54
CA SER A 273 8.22 -16.37 -11.10
C SER A 273 7.52 -17.72 -10.96
N LYS A 274 7.82 -18.68 -11.86
CA LYS A 274 7.30 -20.07 -11.75
C LYS A 274 7.62 -20.70 -10.38
N ARG A 275 8.80 -20.40 -9.81
CA ARG A 275 9.21 -20.79 -8.45
C ARG A 275 8.35 -20.15 -7.36
N SER A 276 8.06 -18.86 -7.47
CA SER A 276 7.22 -18.12 -6.51
C SER A 276 5.80 -18.67 -6.48
N VAL A 277 5.19 -18.92 -7.65
CA VAL A 277 3.84 -19.50 -7.75
C VAL A 277 3.81 -20.90 -7.10
N ALA A 278 4.81 -21.73 -7.36
CA ALA A 278 4.92 -23.05 -6.72
C ALA A 278 5.05 -22.97 -5.19
N GLN A 279 5.86 -22.05 -4.66
CA GLN A 279 5.99 -21.84 -3.21
C GLN A 279 4.72 -21.27 -2.57
N THR A 280 3.95 -20.43 -3.28
CA THR A 280 2.61 -20.00 -2.86
C THR A 280 1.64 -21.19 -2.78
N CYS A 281 1.58 -22.04 -3.80
CA CYS A 281 0.74 -23.25 -3.78
C CYS A 281 1.16 -24.26 -2.69
N GLN A 282 2.46 -24.40 -2.44
CA GLN A 282 3.00 -25.22 -1.35
C GLN A 282 2.54 -24.71 0.03
N LEU A 283 2.60 -23.40 0.27
CA LEU A 283 2.14 -22.81 1.54
C LEU A 283 0.61 -22.92 1.70
N LEU A 284 -0.17 -22.73 0.64
CA LEU A 284 -1.61 -22.93 0.67
C LEU A 284 -1.98 -24.38 1.00
N ALA A 285 -1.27 -25.36 0.44
CA ALA A 285 -1.43 -26.77 0.81
C ALA A 285 -0.98 -27.04 2.25
N ALA A 286 0.10 -26.42 2.73
CA ALA A 286 0.54 -26.53 4.12
C ALA A 286 -0.53 -26.01 5.10
N ILE A 287 -1.19 -24.89 4.80
CA ILE A 287 -2.30 -24.34 5.60
C ILE A 287 -3.49 -25.30 5.61
N LEU A 288 -3.82 -25.92 4.46
CA LEU A 288 -4.91 -26.91 4.38
C LEU A 288 -4.61 -28.18 5.20
N HIS A 289 -3.39 -28.72 5.13
CA HIS A 289 -2.96 -29.88 5.93
C HIS A 289 -2.82 -29.54 7.41
N LEU A 290 -2.34 -28.34 7.75
CA LEU A 290 -2.23 -27.84 9.13
C LEU A 290 -3.59 -27.92 9.83
N GLY A 291 -4.68 -27.49 9.19
CA GLY A 291 -6.04 -27.59 9.74
C GLY A 291 -6.53 -29.01 10.01
N ASN A 292 -5.88 -30.05 9.47
CA ASN A 292 -6.24 -31.45 9.72
C ASN A 292 -5.48 -32.06 10.91
N LEU A 293 -4.59 -31.33 11.61
CA LEU A 293 -3.94 -31.83 12.82
C LEU A 293 -4.95 -32.02 13.97
N GLU A 294 -4.96 -33.23 14.53
CA GLU A 294 -5.74 -33.61 15.71
C GLU A 294 -4.82 -33.72 16.93
N PHE A 295 -5.25 -33.15 18.05
CA PHE A 295 -4.51 -33.17 19.32
C PHE A 295 -5.19 -34.09 20.34
N ILE A 296 -4.40 -34.76 21.16
CA ILE A 296 -4.83 -35.63 22.27
C ILE A 296 -3.93 -35.45 23.49
N ILE A 297 -4.38 -35.87 24.67
CA ILE A 297 -3.51 -36.01 25.85
C ILE A 297 -3.01 -37.45 25.92
N ASP A 298 -1.72 -37.67 25.68
CA ASP A 298 -1.08 -38.98 25.85
C ASP A 298 -0.77 -39.20 27.34
N ARG A 299 -1.49 -40.13 27.98
CA ARG A 299 -1.30 -40.49 29.40
C ARG A 299 -0.11 -41.43 29.65
N GLN A 300 0.66 -41.81 28.63
CA GLN A 300 1.87 -42.62 28.75
C GLN A 300 3.15 -41.78 28.75
N ARG A 301 3.13 -40.62 28.07
CA ARG A 301 4.07 -39.54 28.31
C ARG A 301 3.67 -38.83 29.61
N ASN A 302 4.64 -38.52 30.46
CA ASN A 302 4.37 -38.11 31.84
C ASN A 302 4.24 -36.57 31.96
N GLU A 303 3.49 -35.97 31.03
CA GLU A 303 3.45 -34.54 30.74
C GLU A 303 2.00 -34.08 30.51
N ASP A 304 1.59 -32.96 31.12
CA ASP A 304 0.21 -32.42 31.01
C ASP A 304 -0.09 -31.72 29.66
N ALA A 305 0.70 -31.99 28.61
CA ALA A 305 0.64 -31.30 27.33
C ALA A 305 -0.15 -32.10 26.27
N ALA A 306 -0.75 -31.37 25.32
CA ALA A 306 -1.27 -31.97 24.10
C ALA A 306 -0.16 -32.57 23.22
N VAL A 307 -0.47 -33.68 22.55
CA VAL A 307 0.40 -34.39 21.59
C VAL A 307 -0.37 -34.56 20.28
N VAL A 308 0.32 -34.50 19.14
CA VAL A 308 -0.31 -34.68 17.83
C VAL A 308 -0.62 -36.16 17.58
N LYS A 309 -1.89 -36.46 17.31
CA LYS A 309 -2.40 -37.81 17.07
C LYS A 309 -2.02 -38.35 15.68
N ASN A 310 -1.91 -37.49 14.68
CA ASN A 310 -1.70 -37.84 13.28
C ASN A 310 -0.33 -37.33 12.76
N THR A 311 0.73 -38.03 13.17
CA THR A 311 2.13 -37.73 12.84
C THR A 311 2.39 -37.58 11.34
N ASP A 312 1.77 -38.38 10.49
CA ASP A 312 1.97 -38.34 9.02
C ASP A 312 1.56 -36.98 8.41
N VAL A 313 0.58 -36.31 9.04
CA VAL A 313 0.12 -34.97 8.65
C VAL A 313 1.04 -33.91 9.22
N LEU A 314 1.55 -34.09 10.46
CA LEU A 314 2.57 -33.23 11.05
C LEU A 314 3.85 -33.21 10.20
N GLU A 315 4.34 -34.38 9.79
CA GLU A 315 5.50 -34.52 8.90
C GLU A 315 5.26 -33.82 7.56
N THR A 316 4.07 -33.98 6.96
CA THR A 316 3.68 -33.30 5.73
C THR A 316 3.69 -31.77 5.86
N VAL A 317 3.18 -31.23 6.97
CA VAL A 317 3.17 -29.78 7.22
C VAL A 317 4.58 -29.27 7.51
N ALA A 318 5.37 -30.00 8.30
CA ALA A 318 6.75 -29.67 8.63
C ALA A 318 7.66 -29.64 7.38
N GLU A 319 7.51 -30.62 6.48
CA GLU A 319 8.21 -30.69 5.19
C GLU A 319 7.89 -29.46 4.32
N PHE A 320 6.62 -29.07 4.20
CA PHE A 320 6.22 -27.92 3.37
C PHE A 320 6.62 -26.57 3.99
N LEU A 321 6.56 -26.44 5.32
CA LEU A 321 7.07 -25.28 6.06
C LEU A 321 8.60 -25.25 6.16
N GLY A 322 9.30 -26.35 5.84
CA GLY A 322 10.76 -26.46 5.90
C GLY A 322 11.32 -26.47 7.33
N VAL A 323 10.64 -27.13 8.27
CA VAL A 323 11.01 -27.20 9.69
C VAL A 323 11.03 -28.65 10.20
N GLN A 324 11.62 -28.89 11.38
CA GLN A 324 11.61 -30.23 11.98
C GLN A 324 10.21 -30.57 12.56
N PRO A 325 9.66 -31.78 12.34
CA PRO A 325 8.34 -32.16 12.86
C PRO A 325 8.21 -32.00 14.37
N GLN A 326 9.23 -32.41 15.14
CA GLN A 326 9.22 -32.30 16.61
C GLN A 326 9.24 -30.84 17.10
N ALA A 327 9.92 -29.94 16.38
CA ALA A 327 9.94 -28.53 16.71
C ALA A 327 8.58 -27.85 16.39
N LEU A 328 7.90 -28.31 15.33
CA LEU A 328 6.55 -27.87 15.00
C LEU A 328 5.51 -28.39 16.01
N GLU A 329 5.58 -29.66 16.43
CA GLU A 329 4.74 -30.19 17.52
C GLU A 329 4.92 -29.38 18.80
N ASN A 330 6.17 -29.17 19.22
CA ASN A 330 6.47 -28.40 20.44
C ASN A 330 5.92 -26.96 20.37
N ALA A 331 6.02 -26.27 19.22
CA ALA A 331 5.49 -24.91 19.05
C ALA A 331 3.95 -24.86 18.93
N LEU A 332 3.29 -25.98 18.59
CA LEU A 332 1.83 -26.10 18.55
C LEU A 332 1.23 -26.46 19.92
N SER A 333 1.90 -27.34 20.67
CA SER A 333 1.45 -27.83 21.99
C SER A 333 1.94 -26.99 23.17
N CYS A 334 2.94 -26.12 22.99
CA CYS A 334 3.43 -25.19 23.99
C CYS A 334 3.29 -23.74 23.52
N LYS A 335 3.27 -22.80 24.47
CA LYS A 335 3.29 -21.35 24.22
C LYS A 335 4.17 -20.65 25.24
N MET A 336 5.33 -20.13 24.82
CA MET A 336 6.19 -19.34 25.69
C MET A 336 5.54 -18.01 26.04
N LYS A 337 5.54 -17.65 27.33
CA LYS A 337 4.89 -16.44 27.84
C LYS A 337 5.74 -15.77 28.92
N LEU A 338 5.94 -14.47 28.80
CA LEU A 338 6.64 -13.67 29.81
C LEU A 338 5.73 -13.43 31.03
N VAL A 339 6.01 -14.10 32.15
CA VAL A 339 5.29 -13.99 33.41
C VAL A 339 6.20 -13.33 34.44
N LYS A 340 5.81 -12.18 35.00
CA LYS A 340 6.58 -11.45 36.04
C LYS A 340 8.04 -11.09 35.67
N LYS A 341 8.41 -11.06 34.38
CA LYS A 341 9.77 -10.92 33.81
C LYS A 341 10.61 -12.21 33.76
N GLU A 342 9.97 -13.36 33.88
CA GLU A 342 10.55 -14.69 33.65
C GLU A 342 9.82 -15.35 32.47
N LEU A 343 10.51 -16.17 31.68
CA LEU A 343 9.88 -16.91 30.58
C LEU A 343 9.34 -18.23 31.10
N CYS A 344 8.03 -18.42 30.97
CA CYS A 344 7.35 -19.67 31.32
C CYS A 344 6.82 -20.31 30.05
N THR A 345 7.17 -21.58 29.82
CA THR A 345 6.49 -22.42 28.83
C THR A 345 5.13 -22.80 29.41
N VAL A 346 4.04 -22.45 28.71
CA VAL A 346 2.68 -22.89 29.05
C VAL A 346 2.37 -24.11 28.18
N PHE A 347 2.14 -25.26 28.81
CA PHE A 347 1.58 -26.43 28.13
C PHE A 347 0.11 -26.17 27.79
N LEU A 348 -0.29 -26.52 26.57
CA LEU A 348 -1.66 -26.36 26.09
C LEU A 348 -2.39 -27.70 26.14
N ASP A 349 -3.70 -27.63 26.40
CA ASP A 349 -4.63 -28.75 26.23
C ASP A 349 -5.03 -28.90 24.74
N PRO A 350 -5.73 -29.98 24.33
CA PRO A 350 -6.05 -30.22 22.92
C PRO A 350 -6.87 -29.11 22.23
N ASP A 351 -7.65 -28.35 23.00
CA ASP A 351 -8.41 -27.20 22.51
C ASP A 351 -7.51 -25.97 22.36
N GLY A 352 -6.70 -25.64 23.36
CA GLY A 352 -5.70 -24.55 23.27
C GLY A 352 -4.64 -24.79 22.18
N ALA A 353 -4.22 -26.04 21.96
CA ALA A 353 -3.35 -26.43 20.85
C ALA A 353 -4.07 -26.31 19.49
N SER A 354 -5.38 -26.60 19.44
CA SER A 354 -6.21 -26.37 18.26
C SER A 354 -6.35 -24.88 17.92
N ASP A 355 -6.49 -24.01 18.91
CA ASP A 355 -6.53 -22.56 18.70
C ASP A 355 -5.16 -22.00 18.29
N ASN A 356 -4.07 -22.49 18.88
CA ASN A 356 -2.69 -22.11 18.53
C ASN A 356 -2.33 -22.55 17.09
N ARG A 357 -2.76 -23.74 16.65
CA ARG A 357 -2.73 -24.22 15.25
C ARG A 357 -3.51 -23.27 14.32
N ASP A 358 -4.71 -22.89 14.73
CA ASP A 358 -5.57 -22.02 13.93
C ASP A 358 -5.00 -20.59 13.85
N ASP A 359 -4.34 -20.09 14.89
CA ASP A 359 -3.55 -18.85 14.84
C ASP A 359 -2.40 -18.92 13.84
N LEU A 360 -1.61 -20.01 13.85
CA LEU A 360 -0.55 -20.21 12.84
C LEU A 360 -1.13 -20.17 11.41
N ALA A 361 -2.28 -20.81 11.17
CA ALA A 361 -2.95 -20.76 9.87
C ALA A 361 -3.38 -19.33 9.47
N LYS A 362 -3.96 -18.56 10.40
CA LYS A 362 -4.35 -17.15 10.19
C LYS A 362 -3.13 -16.29 9.81
N ILE A 363 -2.01 -16.47 10.53
CA ILE A 363 -0.75 -15.71 10.35
C ILE A 363 -0.06 -16.05 9.02
N LEU A 364 0.07 -17.34 8.69
CA LEU A 364 0.69 -17.78 7.44
C LEU A 364 -0.06 -17.22 6.22
N TYR A 365 -1.39 -17.19 6.27
CA TYR A 365 -2.22 -16.67 5.19
C TYR A 365 -2.15 -15.14 5.07
N SER A 366 -2.23 -14.40 6.17
CA SER A 366 -2.17 -12.93 6.13
C SER A 366 -0.79 -12.42 5.69
N LEU A 367 0.30 -13.05 6.14
CA LEU A 367 1.66 -12.73 5.66
C LEU A 367 1.81 -13.03 4.17
N LEU A 368 1.27 -14.15 3.68
CA LEU A 368 1.24 -14.48 2.25
C LEU A 368 0.46 -13.43 1.45
N PHE A 369 -0.67 -12.94 1.95
CA PHE A 369 -1.49 -11.92 1.28
C PHE A 369 -0.77 -10.57 1.19
N SER A 370 -0.20 -10.07 2.29
CA SER A 370 0.56 -8.81 2.29
C SER A 370 1.84 -8.93 1.44
N TRP A 371 2.53 -10.08 1.47
CA TRP A 371 3.66 -10.35 0.56
C TRP A 371 3.22 -10.33 -0.91
N LEU A 372 2.07 -10.92 -1.24
CA LEU A 372 1.54 -10.95 -2.60
C LEU A 372 1.21 -9.54 -3.11
N ASN A 373 0.56 -8.72 -2.28
CA ASN A 373 0.27 -7.32 -2.60
C ASN A 373 1.56 -6.49 -2.77
N GLU A 374 2.55 -6.67 -1.88
CA GLU A 374 3.84 -5.99 -2.01
C GLU A 374 4.65 -6.48 -3.24
N ASN A 375 4.56 -7.76 -3.62
CA ASN A 375 5.20 -8.26 -4.84
C ASN A 375 4.57 -7.64 -6.10
N ILE A 376 3.25 -7.46 -6.12
CA ILE A 376 2.53 -6.73 -7.17
C ILE A 376 3.05 -5.27 -7.24
N ASN A 377 3.11 -4.59 -6.10
CA ASN A 377 3.64 -3.22 -6.02
C ASN A 377 5.09 -3.13 -6.52
N GLN A 378 5.97 -4.08 -6.18
CA GLN A 378 7.37 -4.12 -6.67
C GLN A 378 7.51 -4.33 -8.18
N LYS A 379 6.47 -4.82 -8.88
CA LYS A 379 6.47 -4.92 -10.35
C LYS A 379 5.80 -3.73 -11.03
N LEU A 380 4.74 -3.19 -10.43
CA LEU A 380 3.82 -2.27 -11.11
C LEU A 380 3.84 -0.83 -10.58
N CYS A 381 4.25 -0.60 -9.33
CA CYS A 381 4.36 0.75 -8.77
C CYS A 381 5.51 1.52 -9.43
N ARG A 382 5.34 2.84 -9.52
CA ARG A 382 6.35 3.79 -9.96
C ARG A 382 6.51 4.88 -8.93
N ASP A 383 7.74 5.35 -8.80
CA ASP A 383 8.07 6.54 -8.00
C ASP A 383 8.24 7.78 -8.91
N ASP A 384 8.24 7.58 -10.24
CA ASP A 384 8.42 8.60 -11.30
C ASP A 384 7.10 9.06 -11.97
N PHE A 385 6.02 9.22 -11.19
CA PHE A 385 4.72 9.75 -11.65
C PHE A 385 4.49 11.23 -11.29
N THR A 386 3.57 11.89 -12.01
CA THR A 386 3.22 13.31 -11.84
C THR A 386 1.88 13.51 -11.12
N THR A 387 0.87 12.71 -11.45
CA THR A 387 -0.47 12.72 -10.84
C THR A 387 -1.02 11.30 -10.69
N PHE A 388 -2.05 11.12 -9.85
CA PHE A 388 -2.73 9.84 -9.67
C PHE A 388 -4.27 9.92 -9.71
N ILE A 389 -4.91 8.77 -9.93
CA ILE A 389 -6.34 8.54 -9.69
C ILE A 389 -6.46 7.37 -8.71
N GLY A 390 -6.91 7.66 -7.48
CA GLY A 390 -7.15 6.66 -6.45
C GLY A 390 -8.58 6.11 -6.51
N LEU A 391 -8.77 4.80 -6.48
CA LEU A 391 -10.09 4.18 -6.38
C LEU A 391 -10.20 3.39 -5.07
N PHE A 392 -11.23 3.68 -4.26
CA PHE A 392 -11.41 3.11 -2.94
C PHE A 392 -12.72 2.32 -2.83
N ASP A 393 -12.62 1.04 -2.48
CA ASP A 393 -13.75 0.14 -2.21
C ASP A 393 -13.55 -0.55 -0.86
N LEU A 394 -14.61 -0.58 -0.05
CA LEU A 394 -14.65 -1.23 1.27
C LEU A 394 -15.67 -2.38 1.25
N PRO A 395 -15.47 -3.45 2.04
CA PRO A 395 -16.56 -4.35 2.39
C PRO A 395 -17.73 -3.51 2.92
N GLY A 396 -18.93 -3.73 2.39
CA GLY A 396 -20.11 -2.96 2.81
C GLY A 396 -20.43 -3.19 4.30
N PRO A 397 -21.26 -2.35 4.93
CA PRO A 397 -21.68 -2.53 6.31
C PRO A 397 -22.19 -3.95 6.59
N GLN A 398 -21.85 -4.49 7.75
CA GLN A 398 -22.14 -5.87 8.17
C GLN A 398 -22.93 -5.88 9.47
N ASN A 399 -24.06 -6.58 9.46
CA ASN A 399 -24.83 -6.89 10.67
C ASN A 399 -25.31 -8.33 10.57
N MET A 400 -24.64 -9.25 11.25
CA MET A 400 -25.07 -10.64 11.35
C MET A 400 -26.30 -10.68 12.25
N ALA A 401 -27.48 -10.81 11.63
CA ALA A 401 -28.75 -10.82 12.34
C ALA A 401 -28.82 -11.97 13.36
N ALA A 402 -29.49 -11.76 14.49
CA ALA A 402 -29.55 -12.68 15.64
C ALA A 402 -30.22 -14.07 15.39
N SER A 403 -30.54 -14.39 14.13
CA SER A 403 -30.89 -15.73 13.67
C SER A 403 -29.65 -16.59 13.32
N ALA A 404 -28.51 -15.95 13.03
CA ALA A 404 -27.23 -16.63 12.83
C ALA A 404 -26.67 -17.14 14.17
N SER A 405 -25.93 -18.25 14.14
CA SER A 405 -25.34 -18.89 15.33
C SER A 405 -24.05 -18.21 15.85
N ARG A 406 -23.77 -16.97 15.44
CA ARG A 406 -22.61 -16.17 15.86
C ARG A 406 -23.03 -14.70 16.06
N SER A 407 -22.38 -14.03 17.02
CA SER A 407 -22.50 -12.60 17.31
C SER A 407 -21.61 -11.75 16.37
N ASN A 408 -21.90 -10.45 16.23
CA ASN A 408 -20.98 -9.53 15.55
C ASN A 408 -19.72 -9.35 16.42
N SER A 409 -18.55 -9.46 15.79
CA SER A 409 -17.24 -9.46 16.46
C SER A 409 -16.41 -8.21 16.12
N LEU A 410 -15.11 -8.22 16.50
CA LEU A 410 -14.17 -7.16 16.14
C LEU A 410 -14.07 -6.95 14.62
N ASP A 411 -14.16 -8.02 13.82
CA ASP A 411 -14.10 -7.93 12.35
C ASP A 411 -15.24 -7.06 11.79
N GLN A 412 -16.46 -7.27 12.29
CA GLN A 412 -17.63 -6.48 11.92
C GLN A 412 -17.53 -5.05 12.47
N PHE A 413 -17.02 -4.88 13.69
CA PHE A 413 -16.81 -3.56 14.29
C PHE A 413 -15.83 -2.70 13.47
N CYS A 414 -14.71 -3.27 13.04
CA CYS A 414 -13.73 -2.59 12.20
C CYS A 414 -14.30 -2.23 10.83
N VAL A 415 -14.98 -3.17 10.14
CA VAL A 415 -15.64 -2.87 8.85
C VAL A 415 -16.69 -1.76 8.99
N ASN A 416 -17.53 -1.79 10.03
CA ASN A 416 -18.56 -0.78 10.23
C ASN A 416 -17.97 0.58 10.61
N PHE A 417 -16.92 0.63 11.43
CA PHE A 417 -16.15 1.84 11.70
C PHE A 417 -15.54 2.44 10.42
N ALA A 418 -14.96 1.62 9.53
CA ALA A 418 -14.41 2.10 8.27
C ALA A 418 -15.47 2.73 7.37
N ASN A 419 -16.65 2.10 7.27
CA ASN A 419 -17.80 2.65 6.55
C ASN A 419 -18.34 3.94 7.20
N GLU A 420 -18.41 4.01 8.55
CA GLU A 420 -18.82 5.21 9.29
C GLU A 420 -17.90 6.41 9.00
N ARG A 421 -16.58 6.18 9.01
CA ARG A 421 -15.54 7.18 8.74
C ARG A 421 -15.52 7.60 7.27
N MET A 422 -15.81 6.68 6.34
CA MET A 422 -15.97 6.96 4.92
C MET A 422 -17.23 7.78 4.63
N HIS A 423 -18.38 7.40 5.20
CA HIS A 423 -19.63 8.16 5.08
C HIS A 423 -19.44 9.59 5.60
N ASN A 424 -18.83 9.75 6.77
CA ASN A 424 -18.50 11.07 7.32
C ASN A 424 -17.66 11.92 6.36
N TRP A 425 -16.62 11.33 5.76
CA TRP A 425 -15.79 12.02 4.78
C TRP A 425 -16.59 12.46 3.54
N ILE A 426 -17.43 11.57 2.99
CA ILE A 426 -18.29 11.87 1.84
C ILE A 426 -19.23 13.04 2.16
N GLN A 427 -19.93 12.99 3.30
CA GLN A 427 -20.87 14.05 3.68
C GLN A 427 -20.14 15.40 3.85
N ARG A 428 -19.03 15.44 4.59
CA ARG A 428 -18.27 16.68 4.78
C ARG A 428 -17.69 17.23 3.46
N ARG A 429 -17.26 16.34 2.55
CA ARG A 429 -16.79 16.73 1.21
C ARG A 429 -17.90 17.29 0.31
N MET A 430 -19.13 16.80 0.43
CA MET A 430 -20.28 17.28 -0.36
C MET A 430 -20.92 18.55 0.22
N PHE A 431 -21.15 18.57 1.54
CA PHE A 431 -21.96 19.59 2.20
C PHE A 431 -21.14 20.74 2.79
N GLU A 432 -19.92 20.50 3.31
CA GLU A 432 -19.16 21.51 4.06
C GLU A 432 -18.04 22.20 3.27
N ILE A 433 -17.18 21.44 2.58
CA ILE A 433 -15.82 21.90 2.19
C ILE A 433 -15.77 23.19 1.34
N HIS A 434 -16.81 23.46 0.54
CA HIS A 434 -16.90 24.66 -0.29
C HIS A 434 -17.79 25.78 0.29
N VAL A 435 -18.43 25.58 1.44
CA VAL A 435 -19.38 26.57 2.00
C VAL A 435 -18.68 27.89 2.32
N ASP A 436 -17.52 27.85 2.97
CA ASP A 436 -16.76 29.05 3.30
C ASP A 436 -16.17 29.73 2.07
N GLU A 437 -15.76 28.96 1.05
CA GLU A 437 -15.33 29.50 -0.25
C GLU A 437 -16.50 30.21 -0.95
N TYR A 438 -17.68 29.57 -1.04
CA TYR A 438 -18.87 30.13 -1.68
C TYR A 438 -19.42 31.35 -0.95
N ASN A 439 -19.31 31.40 0.38
CA ASN A 439 -19.67 32.57 1.19
C ASN A 439 -18.71 33.74 0.96
N GLN A 440 -17.39 33.50 0.95
CA GLN A 440 -16.37 34.53 0.72
C GLN A 440 -16.38 35.07 -0.72
N GLU A 441 -16.70 34.22 -1.69
CA GLU A 441 -16.84 34.59 -3.11
C GLU A 441 -18.23 35.18 -3.43
N GLY A 442 -19.19 35.13 -2.49
CA GLY A 442 -20.54 35.71 -2.65
C GLY A 442 -21.49 34.88 -3.52
N ILE A 443 -21.15 33.63 -3.83
CA ILE A 443 -21.87 32.77 -4.79
C ILE A 443 -22.86 31.80 -4.15
N THR A 444 -23.02 31.80 -2.83
CA THR A 444 -23.93 30.90 -2.08
C THR A 444 -25.36 30.89 -2.62
N ARG A 445 -25.84 31.99 -3.25
CA ARG A 445 -27.17 32.06 -3.87
C ARG A 445 -27.41 31.06 -5.01
N TYR A 446 -26.36 30.55 -5.65
CA TYR A 446 -26.46 29.56 -6.72
C TYR A 446 -26.45 28.12 -6.20
N VAL A 447 -26.07 27.89 -4.94
CA VAL A 447 -25.83 26.56 -4.38
C VAL A 447 -26.83 26.29 -3.25
N PRO A 448 -27.73 25.29 -3.37
CA PRO A 448 -28.70 25.00 -2.32
C PRO A 448 -28.04 24.63 -0.99
N SER A 449 -28.33 25.40 0.05
CA SER A 449 -28.07 24.99 1.44
C SER A 449 -29.13 23.95 1.83
N VAL A 450 -28.68 22.76 2.22
CA VAL A 450 -29.52 21.59 2.49
C VAL A 450 -29.11 21.01 3.84
N PRO A 451 -30.03 20.92 4.83
CA PRO A 451 -29.74 20.22 6.07
C PRO A 451 -29.60 18.72 5.80
N TYR A 452 -28.53 18.12 6.31
CA TYR A 452 -28.21 16.70 6.14
C TYR A 452 -27.99 16.03 7.51
N PHE A 453 -27.90 14.69 7.52
CA PHE A 453 -27.56 13.95 8.73
C PHE A 453 -26.04 13.89 8.91
N ASP A 454 -25.50 14.69 9.81
CA ASP A 454 -24.11 14.60 10.24
C ASP A 454 -23.92 13.45 11.24
N ASN A 455 -22.97 12.57 10.95
CA ASN A 455 -22.57 11.46 11.81
C ASN A 455 -21.26 11.71 12.59
N SER A 456 -20.72 12.94 12.59
CA SER A 456 -19.45 13.28 13.23
C SER A 456 -19.41 12.93 14.72
N GLU A 457 -20.54 13.02 15.44
CA GLU A 457 -20.63 12.56 16.84
C GLU A 457 -20.51 11.03 16.99
N CYS A 458 -20.97 10.25 16.00
CA CYS A 458 -20.77 8.80 15.96
C CYS A 458 -19.29 8.47 15.67
N VAL A 459 -18.64 9.23 14.78
CA VAL A 459 -17.19 9.11 14.55
C VAL A 459 -16.42 9.49 15.83
N ARG A 460 -16.80 10.57 16.53
CA ARG A 460 -16.17 11.02 17.78
C ARG A 460 -16.33 9.99 18.90
N LEU A 461 -17.48 9.33 19.03
CA LEU A 461 -17.69 8.17 19.91
C LEU A 461 -16.63 7.07 19.66
N LEU A 462 -16.32 6.78 18.39
CA LEU A 462 -15.40 5.73 18.00
C LEU A 462 -13.92 6.13 18.16
N THR A 463 -13.53 7.32 17.70
CA THR A 463 -12.11 7.71 17.49
C THR A 463 -11.48 8.63 18.54
N ASN A 464 -12.27 9.30 19.39
CA ASN A 464 -11.78 10.34 20.31
C ASN A 464 -10.55 9.89 21.14
N MET A 465 -9.57 10.79 21.31
CA MET A 465 -8.34 10.53 22.06
C MET A 465 -8.10 11.63 23.11
N PRO A 466 -8.01 11.29 24.41
CA PRO A 466 -8.17 9.96 24.99
C PRO A 466 -9.65 9.55 25.11
N GLY A 467 -10.00 8.32 24.72
CA GLY A 467 -11.15 7.57 25.23
C GLY A 467 -12.48 7.58 24.46
N GLY A 468 -12.44 7.61 23.13
CA GLY A 468 -13.44 6.93 22.29
C GLY A 468 -13.35 5.41 22.43
N LEU A 469 -14.26 4.66 21.81
CA LEU A 469 -14.35 3.20 21.98
C LEU A 469 -13.04 2.49 21.59
N ILE A 470 -12.42 2.86 20.48
CA ILE A 470 -11.14 2.26 20.01
C ILE A 470 -10.04 2.49 21.04
N HIS A 471 -9.87 3.72 21.54
CA HIS A 471 -8.88 4.03 22.56
C HIS A 471 -9.10 3.24 23.87
N ILE A 472 -10.35 3.07 24.32
CA ILE A 472 -10.65 2.31 25.54
C ILE A 472 -10.33 0.82 25.34
N MET A 473 -10.69 0.26 24.19
CA MET A 473 -10.40 -1.13 23.83
C MET A 473 -8.89 -1.39 23.75
N ASP A 474 -8.13 -0.53 23.08
CA ASP A 474 -6.67 -0.59 23.00
C ASP A 474 -5.99 -0.47 24.38
N ASP A 475 -6.47 0.44 25.23
CA ASP A 475 -5.91 0.64 26.57
C ASP A 475 -6.17 -0.55 27.51
N GLN A 476 -7.32 -1.22 27.37
CA GLN A 476 -7.60 -2.42 28.16
C GLN A 476 -6.93 -3.68 27.59
N ALA A 477 -6.78 -3.80 26.26
CA ALA A 477 -6.05 -4.89 25.61
C ALA A 477 -4.59 -4.95 26.07
N ARG A 478 -3.89 -3.80 26.08
CA ARG A 478 -2.54 -3.65 26.65
C ARG A 478 -2.41 -3.93 28.16
N ARG A 479 -3.54 -4.05 28.88
CA ARG A 479 -3.58 -4.25 30.35
C ARG A 479 -4.09 -5.63 30.75
N MET A 480 -4.35 -6.54 29.82
CA MET A 480 -4.70 -7.93 30.14
C MET A 480 -3.57 -8.63 30.92
N PRO A 481 -3.88 -9.55 31.86
CA PRO A 481 -5.21 -10.00 32.29
C PRO A 481 -5.81 -9.13 33.41
N LYS A 482 -5.23 -7.97 33.76
CA LYS A 482 -5.78 -7.05 34.79
C LYS A 482 -7.05 -6.32 34.32
N LYS A 483 -7.41 -6.48 33.06
CA LYS A 483 -8.61 -5.99 32.39
C LYS A 483 -9.20 -7.12 31.56
N THR A 484 -10.52 -7.13 31.47
CA THR A 484 -11.33 -8.15 30.78
C THR A 484 -12.37 -7.47 29.91
N ASP A 485 -13.01 -8.22 29.01
CA ASP A 485 -14.04 -7.67 28.13
C ASP A 485 -15.23 -7.07 28.91
N HIS A 486 -15.55 -7.61 30.09
CA HIS A 486 -16.51 -6.99 31.02
C HIS A 486 -16.07 -5.58 31.46
N THR A 487 -14.84 -5.42 31.95
CA THR A 487 -14.36 -4.10 32.40
C THR A 487 -14.17 -3.10 31.26
N MET A 488 -14.09 -3.58 30.02
CA MET A 488 -14.12 -2.76 28.80
C MET A 488 -15.54 -2.23 28.53
N VAL A 489 -16.57 -3.08 28.54
CA VAL A 489 -17.96 -2.63 28.33
C VAL A 489 -18.43 -1.73 29.48
N GLU A 490 -18.02 -1.98 30.73
CA GLU A 490 -18.20 -1.04 31.85
C GLU A 490 -17.57 0.34 31.59
N ALA A 491 -16.36 0.37 31.02
CA ALA A 491 -15.67 1.62 30.71
C ALA A 491 -16.30 2.36 29.52
N PHE A 492 -16.82 1.64 28.51
CA PHE A 492 -17.66 2.22 27.46
C PHE A 492 -18.92 2.84 28.09
N SER A 493 -19.64 2.08 28.92
CA SER A 493 -20.86 2.52 29.63
C SER A 493 -20.64 3.79 30.44
N LYS A 494 -19.61 3.80 31.30
CA LYS A 494 -19.27 4.91 32.18
C LYS A 494 -18.97 6.21 31.42
N ARG A 495 -18.53 6.14 30.17
CA ARG A 495 -18.14 7.32 29.38
C ARG A 495 -19.14 7.72 28.29
N TRP A 496 -19.85 6.76 27.71
CA TRP A 496 -20.69 6.96 26.53
C TRP A 496 -22.13 6.46 26.70
N GLY A 497 -22.53 5.94 27.86
CA GLY A 497 -23.88 5.40 28.11
C GLY A 497 -25.05 6.38 27.92
N ASN A 498 -24.77 7.69 27.95
CA ASN A 498 -25.76 8.76 27.67
C ASN A 498 -25.72 9.25 26.20
N HIS A 499 -24.87 8.68 25.34
CA HIS A 499 -24.67 9.14 23.96
C HIS A 499 -25.74 8.55 23.03
N SER A 500 -26.33 9.36 22.15
CA SER A 500 -27.39 8.94 21.23
C SER A 500 -26.99 7.74 20.35
N SER A 501 -25.71 7.66 19.94
CA SER A 501 -25.18 6.57 19.12
C SER A 501 -24.66 5.34 19.88
N PHE A 502 -24.76 5.28 21.22
CA PHE A 502 -24.23 4.16 22.01
C PHE A 502 -25.24 3.62 23.03
N LYS A 503 -25.35 2.30 23.15
CA LYS A 503 -26.14 1.61 24.19
C LYS A 503 -25.41 0.37 24.67
N VAL A 504 -25.54 0.05 25.96
CA VAL A 504 -25.12 -1.25 26.49
C VAL A 504 -26.31 -2.21 26.42
N GLY A 505 -26.06 -3.43 25.98
CA GLY A 505 -27.05 -4.50 25.91
C GLY A 505 -27.00 -5.43 27.13
N GLY A 506 -27.78 -6.52 27.06
CA GLY A 506 -27.70 -7.59 28.04
C GLY A 506 -26.46 -8.48 27.84
N MET A 507 -26.37 -9.52 28.67
CA MET A 507 -25.47 -10.65 28.40
C MET A 507 -26.02 -11.46 27.21
N ASP A 508 -25.13 -11.96 26.36
CA ASP A 508 -25.49 -12.87 25.28
C ASP A 508 -25.62 -14.34 25.76
N ARG A 509 -25.79 -15.28 24.82
CA ARG A 509 -25.92 -16.71 25.12
C ARG A 509 -24.63 -17.35 25.66
N SER A 510 -23.47 -16.74 25.42
CA SER A 510 -22.17 -17.15 25.96
C SER A 510 -21.89 -16.54 27.35
N GLY A 511 -22.73 -15.58 27.79
CA GLY A 511 -22.57 -14.88 29.06
C GLY A 511 -21.75 -13.58 28.97
N PHE A 512 -21.31 -13.18 27.77
CA PHE A 512 -20.55 -11.95 27.57
C PHE A 512 -21.48 -10.73 27.41
N PRO A 513 -21.13 -9.55 27.96
CA PRO A 513 -21.93 -8.35 27.80
C PRO A 513 -21.88 -7.84 26.35
N THR A 514 -23.03 -7.40 25.85
CA THR A 514 -23.16 -6.84 24.50
C THR A 514 -23.15 -5.31 24.53
N PHE A 515 -22.77 -4.69 23.41
CA PHE A 515 -22.92 -3.25 23.21
C PHE A 515 -23.40 -2.95 21.80
N THR A 516 -24.19 -1.89 21.64
CA THR A 516 -24.81 -1.47 20.39
C THR A 516 -24.29 -0.10 19.99
N VAL A 517 -23.83 0.02 18.74
CA VAL A 517 -23.52 1.30 18.11
C VAL A 517 -24.59 1.59 17.06
N ASN A 518 -25.17 2.78 17.10
CA ASN A 518 -26.12 3.25 16.08
C ASN A 518 -25.31 3.91 14.95
N HIS A 519 -24.92 3.10 13.97
CA HIS A 519 -24.22 3.53 12.77
C HIS A 519 -25.15 4.30 11.82
N PHE A 520 -24.59 5.02 10.84
CA PHE A 520 -25.40 5.68 9.79
C PHE A 520 -26.34 4.71 9.05
N ASN A 521 -25.94 3.44 8.90
CA ASN A 521 -26.73 2.36 8.30
C ASN A 521 -27.58 1.56 9.32
N GLY A 522 -27.75 2.06 10.54
CA GLY A 522 -28.61 1.48 11.59
C GLY A 522 -27.87 0.86 12.79
N PRO A 523 -28.62 0.33 13.78
CA PRO A 523 -28.06 -0.25 15.00
C PRO A 523 -27.38 -1.60 14.73
N VAL A 524 -26.13 -1.74 15.16
CA VAL A 524 -25.39 -3.02 15.16
C VAL A 524 -24.98 -3.36 16.59
N THR A 525 -25.32 -4.56 17.04
CA THR A 525 -24.97 -5.08 18.38
C THR A 525 -23.81 -6.06 18.27
N TYR A 526 -22.76 -5.77 19.01
CA TYR A 526 -21.53 -6.56 19.11
C TYR A 526 -21.50 -7.33 20.44
N SER A 527 -20.92 -8.53 20.43
CA SER A 527 -20.51 -9.20 21.66
C SER A 527 -19.11 -8.74 22.07
N SER A 528 -18.84 -8.72 23.37
CA SER A 528 -17.48 -8.50 23.88
C SER A 528 -16.64 -9.79 23.90
N GLU A 529 -17.15 -10.95 23.48
CA GLU A 529 -16.49 -12.26 23.54
C GLU A 529 -15.11 -12.27 22.86
N GLY A 530 -14.05 -12.26 23.68
CA GLY A 530 -12.64 -12.23 23.24
C GLY A 530 -12.23 -10.98 22.46
N LEU A 531 -12.92 -9.85 22.65
CA LEU A 531 -12.68 -8.63 21.87
C LEU A 531 -11.31 -8.02 22.17
N LEU A 532 -10.89 -8.00 23.44
CA LEU A 532 -9.57 -7.50 23.85
C LEU A 532 -8.40 -8.34 23.30
N GLU A 533 -8.57 -9.66 23.19
CA GLU A 533 -7.54 -10.55 22.64
C GLU A 533 -7.40 -10.39 21.12
N LYS A 534 -8.52 -10.38 20.39
CA LYS A 534 -8.57 -10.09 18.95
C LYS A 534 -8.01 -8.71 18.60
N ASN A 535 -8.13 -7.73 19.51
CA ASN A 535 -7.55 -6.40 19.33
C ASN A 535 -6.07 -6.30 19.74
N LEU A 536 -5.59 -7.16 20.64
CA LEU A 536 -4.17 -7.22 21.01
C LEU A 536 -3.33 -7.91 19.93
N ASP A 537 -3.88 -8.94 19.27
CA ASP A 537 -3.23 -9.67 18.17
C ASP A 537 -1.81 -10.18 18.47
N ALA A 538 -1.63 -10.79 19.65
CA ALA A 538 -0.35 -11.31 20.09
C ALA A 538 0.00 -12.60 19.34
N VAL A 539 0.92 -12.51 18.38
CA VAL A 539 1.52 -13.66 17.68
C VAL A 539 2.36 -14.46 18.68
N ASN A 540 2.22 -15.78 18.67
CA ASN A 540 3.06 -16.69 19.47
C ASN A 540 4.54 -16.52 19.06
N PRO A 541 5.44 -16.10 19.98
CA PRO A 541 6.88 -15.95 19.68
C PRO A 541 7.50 -17.21 19.10
N ASP A 542 7.03 -18.39 19.52
CA ASP A 542 7.57 -19.69 19.14
C ASP A 542 7.47 -19.94 17.63
N PHE A 543 6.39 -19.48 16.99
CA PHE A 543 6.23 -19.54 15.53
C PHE A 543 7.24 -18.65 14.81
N VAL A 544 7.56 -17.47 15.37
CA VAL A 544 8.57 -16.57 14.78
C VAL A 544 9.96 -17.18 14.93
N SER A 545 10.31 -17.68 16.11
CA SER A 545 11.58 -18.38 16.35
C SER A 545 11.76 -19.58 15.42
N LEU A 546 10.73 -20.41 15.28
CA LEU A 546 10.71 -21.60 14.41
C LEU A 546 10.87 -21.27 12.92
N LEU A 547 10.17 -20.24 12.41
CA LEU A 547 10.08 -19.97 10.97
C LEU A 547 11.09 -18.93 10.48
N ARG A 548 11.51 -17.98 11.33
CA ARG A 548 12.55 -16.97 11.04
C ARG A 548 13.95 -17.44 11.42
N GLY A 549 14.08 -18.20 12.51
CA GLY A 549 15.36 -18.51 13.16
C GLY A 549 15.95 -17.32 13.92
N SER A 550 16.75 -17.61 14.96
CA SER A 550 17.52 -16.60 15.69
C SER A 550 18.72 -16.08 14.86
N SER A 551 19.25 -14.91 15.25
CA SER A 551 20.33 -14.23 14.52
C SER A 551 21.73 -14.73 14.88
N ALA A 552 21.90 -15.46 15.99
CA ALA A 552 23.19 -15.87 16.52
C ALA A 552 23.55 -17.33 16.20
N GLU A 553 24.79 -17.57 15.79
CA GLU A 553 25.38 -18.92 15.71
C GLU A 553 25.68 -19.43 17.13
N THR A 554 24.99 -20.48 17.57
CA THR A 554 25.22 -21.09 18.89
C THR A 554 26.34 -22.15 18.84
N PRO A 555 27.38 -22.10 19.71
CA PRO A 555 28.52 -23.03 19.64
C PRO A 555 28.24 -24.52 19.97
N HIS A 556 26.98 -24.92 20.20
CA HIS A 556 26.63 -26.22 20.78
C HIS A 556 25.40 -26.88 20.16
N GLY A 557 25.59 -27.50 18.98
CA GLY A 557 25.07 -28.84 18.66
C GLY A 557 23.56 -29.09 18.54
N THR A 558 22.67 -28.15 18.87
CA THR A 558 21.23 -28.25 18.64
C THR A 558 20.80 -27.35 17.48
N GLU A 559 19.97 -27.89 16.59
CA GLU A 559 19.73 -27.34 15.24
C GLU A 559 18.78 -26.13 15.23
N GLY A 560 19.25 -24.98 15.72
CA GLY A 560 18.51 -23.71 15.79
C GLY A 560 18.35 -22.96 14.45
N SER A 561 18.41 -23.66 13.31
CA SER A 561 18.18 -23.03 12.01
C SER A 561 16.68 -22.85 11.76
N GLY A 562 16.25 -21.61 11.52
CA GLY A 562 14.90 -21.33 11.04
C GLY A 562 14.62 -21.94 9.66
N SER A 563 13.35 -21.90 9.24
CA SER A 563 12.84 -22.57 8.02
C SER A 563 13.85 -22.65 6.87
N VAL A 564 14.14 -23.89 6.41
CA VAL A 564 15.00 -24.15 5.26
C VAL A 564 14.38 -23.71 3.93
N ASN A 565 13.09 -23.34 3.92
CA ASN A 565 12.38 -22.79 2.77
C ASN A 565 12.52 -21.25 2.77
N PRO A 566 13.36 -20.64 1.91
CA PRO A 566 13.68 -19.21 2.02
C PRO A 566 12.48 -18.28 1.77
N PHE A 567 11.42 -18.80 1.12
CA PHE A 567 10.16 -18.08 0.96
C PHE A 567 9.43 -17.94 2.30
N ILE A 568 9.28 -19.03 3.04
CA ILE A 568 8.66 -19.04 4.38
C ILE A 568 9.46 -18.15 5.33
N ARG A 569 10.79 -18.31 5.37
CA ARG A 569 11.67 -17.44 6.16
C ARG A 569 11.55 -15.96 5.78
N GLY A 570 11.32 -15.66 4.50
CA GLY A 570 11.08 -14.31 3.99
C GLY A 570 9.75 -13.66 4.42
N LEU A 571 8.70 -14.47 4.65
CA LEU A 571 7.41 -13.97 5.17
C LEU A 571 7.53 -13.47 6.63
N PHE A 572 8.42 -14.05 7.42
CA PHE A 572 8.63 -13.71 8.84
C PHE A 572 9.72 -12.63 9.04
N THR A 573 9.92 -11.75 8.05
CA THR A 573 10.88 -10.64 8.13
C THR A 573 10.39 -9.52 9.06
N GLY A 574 11.34 -8.77 9.64
CA GLY A 574 11.06 -7.71 10.62
C GLY A 574 10.18 -6.56 10.12
N LYS A 575 10.00 -6.42 8.80
CA LYS A 575 9.05 -5.45 8.20
C LYS A 575 7.59 -5.90 8.20
N ALA A 576 7.32 -7.19 8.42
CA ALA A 576 5.97 -7.78 8.44
C ALA A 576 5.53 -8.22 9.86
N ILE A 577 6.50 -8.57 10.71
CA ILE A 577 6.27 -8.94 12.11
C ILE A 577 7.20 -8.12 13.00
N ALA A 578 6.60 -7.27 13.84
CA ALA A 578 7.33 -6.57 14.90
C ALA A 578 7.60 -7.53 16.07
N THR A 579 8.81 -7.50 16.62
CA THR A 579 9.27 -8.45 17.66
C THR A 579 9.91 -7.70 18.83
N GLN A 580 9.48 -8.00 20.06
CA GLN A 580 10.18 -7.58 21.28
C GLN A 580 11.17 -8.66 21.71
N ALA A 581 12.41 -8.25 22.00
CA ALA A 581 13.43 -9.08 22.64
C ALA A 581 13.31 -9.08 24.17
N HIS A 582 13.92 -10.04 24.84
CA HIS A 582 13.91 -10.14 26.30
C HIS A 582 14.83 -9.07 26.93
N PRO A 583 14.40 -8.29 27.96
CA PRO A 583 15.22 -7.24 28.58
C PRO A 583 16.52 -7.68 29.30
N ARG A 584 16.92 -8.95 29.16
CA ARG A 584 18.19 -9.52 29.61
C ARG A 584 18.85 -10.44 28.57
N ASN A 585 18.23 -10.66 27.41
CA ASN A 585 18.79 -11.47 26.32
C ASN A 585 18.20 -11.02 24.98
N GLU A 586 19.00 -10.33 24.17
CA GLU A 586 18.52 -9.71 22.93
C GLU A 586 18.13 -10.75 21.85
N ASP A 587 18.70 -11.96 21.91
CA ASP A 587 18.40 -13.06 21.00
C ASP A 587 17.05 -13.77 21.24
N THR A 588 16.38 -13.52 22.37
CA THR A 588 15.12 -14.21 22.74
C THR A 588 13.90 -13.34 22.49
N ILE A 589 13.07 -13.71 21.52
CA ILE A 589 11.79 -13.04 21.24
C ILE A 589 10.78 -13.36 22.35
N VAL A 590 10.19 -12.35 22.98
CA VAL A 590 9.22 -12.50 24.09
C VAL A 590 7.79 -12.10 23.73
N ALA A 591 7.63 -11.34 22.65
CA ALA A 591 6.34 -11.01 22.06
C ALA A 591 6.53 -10.73 20.57
N ALA A 592 5.55 -11.11 19.76
CA ALA A 592 5.50 -10.81 18.34
C ALA A 592 4.12 -10.27 17.96
N GLN A 593 4.04 -9.45 16.91
CA GLN A 593 2.79 -8.91 16.40
C GLN A 593 2.86 -8.62 14.90
N GLN A 594 1.82 -8.96 14.16
CA GLN A 594 1.69 -8.64 12.75
C GLN A 594 1.26 -7.18 12.55
N THR A 595 1.84 -6.47 11.58
CA THR A 595 1.38 -5.12 11.23
C THR A 595 0.12 -5.16 10.38
N VAL A 596 -0.98 -4.58 10.87
CA VAL A 596 -2.27 -4.48 10.15
C VAL A 596 -2.37 -3.19 9.29
N LYS A 597 -1.28 -2.39 9.24
CA LYS A 597 -1.14 -1.28 8.28
C LYS A 597 -0.73 -1.82 6.89
N PRO A 598 -1.15 -1.19 5.77
CA PRO A 598 -0.57 -1.48 4.47
C PRO A 598 0.96 -1.30 4.50
N MET A 599 1.70 -2.09 3.71
CA MET A 599 3.17 -2.01 3.66
C MET A 599 3.72 -0.74 2.97
N ARG A 600 2.85 0.08 2.38
CA ARG A 600 3.19 1.35 1.71
C ARG A 600 2.17 2.43 2.07
N ALA A 601 2.60 3.69 2.08
CA ALA A 601 1.68 4.82 2.20
C ALA A 601 0.92 5.10 0.89
N PRO A 602 -0.30 5.67 0.95
CA PRO A 602 -0.92 6.33 -0.22
C PRO A 602 -0.03 7.50 -0.68
N SER A 603 -0.07 7.85 -1.96
CA SER A 603 0.77 8.94 -2.48
C SER A 603 0.27 10.32 -2.04
N THR A 604 1.07 11.04 -1.28
CA THR A 604 0.86 12.46 -0.95
C THR A 604 1.42 13.36 -2.07
N ARG A 605 0.91 14.59 -2.17
CA ARG A 605 1.26 15.49 -3.29
C ARG A 605 2.65 16.10 -3.10
N ARG A 606 3.57 15.82 -4.03
CA ARG A 606 4.96 16.29 -3.95
C ARG A 606 5.10 17.82 -3.94
N LYS A 607 6.05 18.30 -3.13
CA LYS A 607 6.43 19.71 -2.95
C LYS A 607 7.02 20.29 -4.24
N GLY A 608 6.16 20.73 -5.17
CA GLY A 608 6.55 21.38 -6.43
C GLY A 608 5.39 21.77 -7.36
N THR A 609 4.30 20.98 -7.40
CA THR A 609 3.14 21.27 -8.24
C THR A 609 2.42 22.54 -7.77
N ILE A 610 2.05 23.43 -8.71
CA ILE A 610 1.49 24.77 -8.44
C ILE A 610 0.36 24.72 -7.41
N LYS A 611 0.46 25.53 -6.34
CA LYS A 611 -0.62 25.72 -5.38
C LYS A 611 -1.71 26.63 -5.96
N ARG A 612 -2.65 26.06 -6.73
CA ARG A 612 -4.03 26.57 -6.71
C ARG A 612 -4.51 26.44 -5.27
N LYS A 613 -4.57 27.58 -4.57
CA LYS A 613 -4.85 27.64 -3.14
C LYS A 613 -6.36 27.49 -2.90
N ASN A 614 -6.74 26.45 -2.16
CA ASN A 614 -7.89 26.54 -1.27
C ASN A 614 -7.47 27.34 -0.03
N THR A 615 -7.47 28.67 -0.14
CA THR A 615 -7.35 29.57 1.00
C THR A 615 -8.66 29.60 1.79
N LEU A 616 -8.88 28.56 2.60
CA LEU A 616 -9.09 28.73 4.04
C LEU A 616 -8.96 27.36 4.74
N GLY A 617 -7.78 27.10 5.28
CA GLY A 617 -7.57 26.11 6.32
C GLY A 617 -6.88 26.81 7.49
N GLY A 618 -7.41 26.68 8.70
CA GLY A 618 -6.77 27.22 9.90
C GLY A 618 -5.38 26.62 10.08
N ALA A 619 -4.39 27.44 10.46
CA ALA A 619 -2.99 27.04 10.49
C ALA A 619 -2.63 26.14 11.69
N THR A 620 -3.16 24.92 11.73
CA THR A 620 -2.51 23.82 12.44
C THR A 620 -1.33 23.34 11.61
N VAL A 621 -0.15 23.92 11.87
CA VAL A 621 1.11 23.39 11.34
C VAL A 621 1.41 22.07 12.05
N VAL A 622 0.93 20.97 11.46
CA VAL A 622 1.46 19.65 11.78
C VAL A 622 2.84 19.58 11.13
N ASN A 623 3.88 19.58 11.97
CA ASN A 623 5.22 19.21 11.51
C ASN A 623 5.21 17.71 11.19
N GLU A 624 4.82 17.37 9.97
CA GLU A 624 5.20 16.11 9.35
C GLU A 624 6.69 16.17 9.01
N GLU A 625 7.51 16.01 10.06
CA GLU A 625 8.86 15.50 9.90
C GLU A 625 8.73 14.13 9.22
N GLU A 626 9.34 13.99 8.05
CA GLU A 626 9.46 12.72 7.33
C GLU A 626 10.37 11.80 8.16
N LYS A 627 9.79 11.15 9.18
CA LYS A 627 10.39 9.98 9.79
C LYS A 627 10.50 8.91 8.72
N GLU A 628 11.71 8.71 8.22
CA GLU A 628 12.11 7.47 7.57
C GLU A 628 11.72 6.28 8.47
N ASP A 629 11.50 5.10 7.88
CA ASP A 629 11.13 3.89 8.64
C ASP A 629 12.31 3.41 9.53
N ASP A 630 12.52 4.08 10.67
CA ASP A 630 13.20 3.54 11.86
C ASP A 630 12.64 2.12 12.10
N ASP A 631 13.53 1.17 12.41
CA ASP A 631 13.16 -0.24 12.60
C ASP A 631 11.99 -0.39 13.59
N LEU A 632 11.11 -1.37 13.35
CA LEU A 632 9.83 -1.59 14.04
C LEU A 632 9.96 -2.09 15.50
N VAL A 633 10.79 -1.41 16.29
CA VAL A 633 10.92 -1.55 17.74
C VAL A 633 9.65 -1.02 18.39
N LEU A 634 8.97 -1.88 19.15
CA LEU A 634 7.70 -1.53 19.80
C LEU A 634 7.94 -0.58 20.99
N ASP A 635 7.64 0.70 20.80
CA ASP A 635 7.80 1.82 21.77
C ASP A 635 6.96 1.66 23.05
N GLY A 636 7.38 0.74 23.93
CA GLY A 636 6.85 0.53 25.29
C GLY A 636 5.38 0.10 25.40
N LYS A 637 4.63 0.09 24.29
CA LYS A 637 3.20 -0.13 24.19
C LYS A 637 2.94 -1.02 22.99
N SER A 638 2.46 -2.24 23.20
CA SER A 638 2.01 -3.08 22.09
C SER A 638 0.91 -2.36 21.30
N PRO A 639 1.04 -2.20 19.98
CA PRO A 639 -0.02 -1.64 19.17
C PRO A 639 -1.24 -2.58 19.17
N CYS A 640 -2.35 -2.11 18.63
CA CYS A 640 -3.61 -2.85 18.64
C CYS A 640 -4.29 -2.76 17.28
N THR A 641 -4.96 -3.82 16.87
CA THR A 641 -5.56 -4.00 15.53
C THR A 641 -6.43 -2.79 15.13
N ALA A 642 -7.38 -2.40 15.98
CA ALA A 642 -8.28 -1.28 15.71
C ALA A 642 -7.56 0.09 15.79
N GLY A 643 -6.59 0.26 16.69
CA GLY A 643 -5.77 1.47 16.79
C GLY A 643 -4.91 1.72 15.55
N ILE A 644 -4.23 0.69 15.06
CA ILE A 644 -3.46 0.71 13.79
C ILE A 644 -4.41 1.06 12.64
N PHE A 645 -5.54 0.34 12.53
CA PHE A 645 -6.47 0.48 11.43
C PHE A 645 -7.14 1.87 11.39
N ARG A 646 -7.50 2.44 12.55
CA ARG A 646 -7.95 3.83 12.68
C ARG A 646 -6.94 4.80 12.08
N THR A 647 -5.67 4.71 12.47
CA THR A 647 -4.64 5.62 11.98
C THR A 647 -4.33 5.40 10.49
N ALA A 648 -4.35 4.16 9.99
CA ALA A 648 -4.20 3.88 8.56
C ALA A 648 -5.33 4.50 7.71
N LEU A 649 -6.56 4.52 8.21
CA LEU A 649 -7.69 5.22 7.58
C LEU A 649 -7.57 6.75 7.72
N GLU A 650 -7.10 7.27 8.85
CA GLU A 650 -6.86 8.70 9.03
C GLU A 650 -5.84 9.25 8.03
N THR A 651 -4.70 8.56 7.85
CA THR A 651 -3.72 8.88 6.80
C THR A 651 -4.34 8.82 5.39
N LEU A 652 -5.16 7.81 5.10
CA LEU A 652 -5.84 7.70 3.80
C LEU A 652 -6.76 8.89 3.54
N PHE A 653 -7.69 9.19 4.45
CA PHE A 653 -8.64 10.29 4.24
C PHE A 653 -7.95 11.66 4.18
N SER A 654 -6.90 11.88 4.98
CA SER A 654 -6.07 13.09 4.88
C SER A 654 -5.37 13.22 3.52
N THR A 655 -5.00 12.10 2.88
CA THR A 655 -4.46 12.10 1.51
C THR A 655 -5.56 12.38 0.47
N LEU A 656 -6.77 11.84 0.68
CA LEU A 656 -7.91 12.06 -0.21
C LEU A 656 -8.44 13.51 -0.17
N ASP A 657 -8.20 14.25 0.91
CA ASP A 657 -8.60 15.66 1.04
C ASP A 657 -7.89 16.58 0.02
N GLU A 658 -6.66 16.26 -0.41
CA GLU A 658 -5.94 17.03 -1.45
C GLU A 658 -6.46 16.76 -2.88
N ALA A 659 -7.03 15.58 -3.12
CA ALA A 659 -7.53 15.13 -4.41
C ALA A 659 -8.93 15.71 -4.74
N GLN A 660 -9.33 15.66 -6.01
CA GLN A 660 -10.71 15.97 -6.42
C GLN A 660 -11.58 14.70 -6.43
N ALA A 661 -12.77 14.80 -5.84
CA ALA A 661 -13.57 13.65 -5.43
C ALA A 661 -14.76 13.34 -6.36
N TRP A 662 -14.91 12.06 -6.67
CA TRP A 662 -15.95 11.46 -7.50
C TRP A 662 -16.62 10.31 -6.74
N PHE A 663 -17.94 10.15 -6.88
CA PHE A 663 -18.71 9.28 -5.99
C PHE A 663 -19.60 8.28 -6.73
N VAL A 664 -19.53 7.01 -6.33
CA VAL A 664 -20.39 5.93 -6.84
C VAL A 664 -21.24 5.38 -5.69
N PHE A 665 -22.54 5.63 -5.75
CA PHE A 665 -23.51 5.11 -4.79
C PHE A 665 -24.14 3.83 -5.32
N CYS A 666 -23.65 2.70 -4.83
CA CYS A 666 -24.07 1.37 -5.26
C CYS A 666 -25.24 0.87 -4.39
N ILE A 667 -26.38 0.56 -5.03
CA ILE A 667 -27.64 0.14 -4.41
C ILE A 667 -27.89 -1.36 -4.69
N ASN A 668 -28.17 -2.13 -3.63
CA ASN A 668 -28.67 -3.50 -3.79
C ASN A 668 -30.21 -3.46 -3.94
N PRO A 669 -30.79 -3.90 -5.08
CA PRO A 669 -32.23 -3.82 -5.28
C PRO A 669 -33.01 -4.89 -4.50
N ASN A 670 -32.40 -6.03 -4.14
CA ASN A 670 -33.02 -7.08 -3.32
C ASN A 670 -31.96 -8.02 -2.70
N ASP A 671 -32.20 -8.52 -1.49
CA ASP A 671 -31.28 -9.44 -0.80
C ASP A 671 -31.33 -10.88 -1.35
N SER A 672 -32.36 -11.18 -2.17
CA SER A 672 -32.54 -12.49 -2.83
C SER A 672 -31.57 -12.72 -4.00
N GLN A 673 -30.78 -11.71 -4.39
CA GLN A 673 -29.86 -11.75 -5.55
C GLN A 673 -30.57 -12.07 -6.89
N LEU A 674 -31.83 -11.67 -7.02
CA LEU A 674 -32.66 -11.94 -8.21
C LEU A 674 -32.62 -10.76 -9.20
N PRO A 675 -32.38 -11.01 -10.51
CA PRO A 675 -32.43 -9.95 -11.52
C PRO A 675 -33.86 -9.46 -11.75
N LEU A 676 -34.02 -8.20 -12.18
CA LEU A 676 -35.31 -7.53 -12.45
C LEU A 676 -36.29 -7.42 -11.25
N GLN A 677 -35.93 -7.91 -10.07
CA GLN A 677 -36.65 -7.68 -8.80
C GLN A 677 -36.09 -6.47 -8.05
N LEU A 678 -36.98 -5.58 -7.56
CA LEU A 678 -36.59 -4.44 -6.72
C LEU A 678 -37.54 -4.29 -5.52
N GLU A 679 -36.96 -4.35 -4.32
CA GLU A 679 -37.65 -4.29 -3.03
C GLU A 679 -37.66 -2.85 -2.52
N GLY A 680 -38.69 -2.09 -2.91
CA GLY A 680 -38.77 -0.65 -2.66
C GLY A 680 -38.60 -0.22 -1.19
N ARG A 681 -38.88 -1.10 -0.21
CA ARG A 681 -38.63 -0.82 1.22
C ARG A 681 -37.14 -0.89 1.59
N ALA A 682 -36.40 -1.86 1.05
CA ALA A 682 -34.95 -2.00 1.29
C ALA A 682 -34.20 -0.86 0.57
N VAL A 683 -34.53 -0.61 -0.69
CA VAL A 683 -33.97 0.49 -1.49
C VAL A 683 -34.26 1.86 -0.85
N LYS A 684 -35.46 2.08 -0.29
CA LYS A 684 -35.77 3.30 0.48
C LYS A 684 -34.92 3.44 1.75
N GLY A 685 -34.55 2.31 2.37
CA GLY A 685 -33.60 2.27 3.49
C GLY A 685 -32.22 2.78 3.07
N GLN A 686 -31.65 2.21 2.01
CA GLN A 686 -30.35 2.59 1.45
C GLN A 686 -30.29 4.04 0.97
N ILE A 687 -31.33 4.51 0.26
CA ILE A 687 -31.45 5.93 -0.17
C ILE A 687 -31.34 6.87 1.03
N ARG A 688 -31.96 6.51 2.16
CA ARG A 688 -32.00 7.33 3.37
C ARG A 688 -30.70 7.25 4.17
N SER A 689 -30.12 6.07 4.37
CA SER A 689 -28.85 5.95 5.10
C SER A 689 -27.68 6.57 4.33
N ALA A 690 -27.67 6.47 3.00
CA ALA A 690 -26.70 7.17 2.15
C ALA A 690 -26.99 8.68 1.99
N GLY A 691 -28.17 9.17 2.36
CA GLY A 691 -28.56 10.58 2.23
C GLY A 691 -28.78 11.06 0.80
N LEU A 692 -29.12 10.16 -0.14
CA LEU A 692 -29.21 10.49 -1.58
C LEU A 692 -30.26 11.57 -1.88
N THR A 693 -31.33 11.63 -1.09
CA THR A 693 -32.37 12.66 -1.20
C THR A 693 -31.81 14.07 -0.91
N GLU A 694 -30.86 14.19 0.01
CA GLU A 694 -30.22 15.45 0.40
C GLU A 694 -29.08 15.79 -0.56
N ILE A 695 -28.30 14.79 -0.96
CA ILE A 695 -27.22 14.94 -1.95
C ILE A 695 -27.81 15.41 -3.30
N ALA A 696 -28.93 14.83 -3.76
CA ALA A 696 -29.59 15.26 -4.99
C ALA A 696 -30.08 16.73 -4.95
N LYS A 697 -30.54 17.22 -3.80
CA LYS A 697 -30.87 18.65 -3.61
C LYS A 697 -29.61 19.52 -3.63
N ARG A 698 -28.53 19.06 -2.98
CA ARG A 698 -27.26 19.79 -2.84
C ARG A 698 -26.45 19.85 -4.14
N CYS A 699 -26.57 18.85 -5.00
CA CYS A 699 -25.87 18.72 -6.28
C CYS A 699 -26.61 19.34 -7.48
N ALA A 700 -27.75 20.02 -7.26
CA ALA A 700 -28.51 20.67 -8.34
C ALA A 700 -27.72 21.75 -9.10
N ASN A 701 -26.73 22.39 -8.45
CA ASN A 701 -25.67 23.17 -9.10
C ASN A 701 -24.33 22.79 -8.45
N VAL A 702 -23.34 22.42 -9.27
CA VAL A 702 -21.98 22.03 -8.83
C VAL A 702 -20.95 22.71 -9.72
N TYR A 703 -19.93 23.29 -9.08
CA TYR A 703 -18.78 23.91 -9.73
C TYR A 703 -17.56 23.02 -9.51
N GLU A 704 -17.13 22.31 -10.56
CA GLU A 704 -16.01 21.36 -10.46
C GLU A 704 -14.65 22.03 -10.60
N VAL A 705 -14.61 23.23 -11.20
CA VAL A 705 -13.38 23.99 -11.41
C VAL A 705 -13.60 25.45 -11.02
N ASN A 706 -12.66 25.97 -10.23
CA ASN A 706 -12.51 27.40 -9.98
C ASN A 706 -11.08 27.88 -10.30
N MET A 707 -10.95 29.14 -10.64
CA MET A 707 -9.69 29.84 -10.94
C MET A 707 -9.87 31.35 -10.78
N THR A 708 -8.80 32.14 -10.70
CA THR A 708 -8.93 33.61 -10.68
C THR A 708 -9.47 34.12 -12.02
N THR A 709 -10.00 35.36 -12.03
CA THR A 709 -10.43 36.00 -13.28
C THR A 709 -9.29 36.17 -14.28
N SER A 710 -8.07 36.41 -13.80
CA SER A 710 -6.86 36.49 -14.62
C SER A 710 -6.44 35.13 -15.20
N GLU A 711 -6.41 34.07 -14.38
CA GLU A 711 -6.11 32.71 -14.85
C GLU A 711 -7.08 32.27 -15.96
N PHE A 712 -8.36 32.64 -15.87
CA PHE A 712 -9.34 32.39 -16.92
C PHE A 712 -9.02 33.17 -18.21
N CYS A 713 -8.79 34.49 -18.09
CA CYS A 713 -8.54 35.34 -19.25
C CYS A 713 -7.24 34.98 -19.99
N ASP A 714 -6.19 34.58 -19.26
CA ASP A 714 -4.95 34.11 -19.86
C ASP A 714 -5.09 32.71 -20.48
N ARG A 715 -5.73 31.76 -19.78
CA ARG A 715 -5.89 30.37 -20.27
C ARG A 715 -6.76 30.28 -21.52
N TYR A 716 -7.84 31.05 -21.60
CA TYR A 716 -8.80 31.00 -22.71
C TYR A 716 -8.64 32.16 -23.71
N LYS A 717 -7.55 32.92 -23.62
CA LYS A 717 -7.27 34.12 -24.44
C LYS A 717 -7.55 33.99 -25.93
N ALA A 718 -7.16 32.87 -26.54
CA ALA A 718 -7.39 32.60 -27.96
C ALA A 718 -8.89 32.37 -28.31
N GLN A 719 -9.63 31.71 -27.42
CA GLN A 719 -11.07 31.52 -27.55
C GLN A 719 -11.82 32.85 -27.37
N ILE A 720 -11.48 33.61 -26.33
CA ILE A 720 -12.03 34.95 -26.03
C ILE A 720 -11.83 35.89 -27.23
N ALA A 721 -10.61 35.94 -27.80
CA ALA A 721 -10.30 36.71 -29.00
C ALA A 721 -11.09 36.25 -30.24
N THR A 722 -11.34 34.94 -30.40
CA THR A 722 -12.14 34.42 -31.52
C THR A 722 -13.62 34.80 -31.40
N LEU A 723 -14.11 35.03 -30.18
CA LEU A 723 -15.48 35.52 -29.91
C LEU A 723 -15.61 37.05 -30.09
N ASN A 724 -14.54 37.72 -30.56
CA ASN A 724 -14.41 39.18 -30.69
C ASN A 724 -14.53 39.95 -29.35
N VAL A 725 -14.23 39.29 -28.23
CA VAL A 725 -14.28 39.89 -26.89
C VAL A 725 -12.92 40.54 -26.60
N PHE A 726 -12.81 41.85 -26.83
CA PHE A 726 -11.56 42.60 -26.69
C PHE A 726 -11.59 43.70 -25.62
N GLU A 727 -12.76 44.25 -25.31
CA GLU A 727 -12.90 45.44 -24.45
C GLU A 727 -13.41 45.11 -23.05
N GLY A 728 -12.94 45.90 -22.06
CA GLY A 728 -13.32 45.80 -20.65
C GLY A 728 -12.25 45.17 -19.75
N ASP A 729 -12.56 45.12 -18.44
CA ASP A 729 -11.77 44.40 -17.45
C ASP A 729 -11.97 42.87 -17.60
N ASP A 730 -11.30 42.07 -16.79
CA ASP A 730 -11.40 40.61 -16.91
C ASP A 730 -12.80 40.09 -16.56
N ARG A 731 -13.53 40.78 -15.69
CA ARG A 731 -14.92 40.44 -15.34
C ARG A 731 -15.85 40.65 -16.54
N ALA A 732 -15.78 41.80 -17.18
CA ALA A 732 -16.55 42.10 -18.39
C ALA A 732 -16.23 41.13 -19.53
N LYS A 733 -14.94 40.74 -19.72
CA LYS A 733 -14.55 39.73 -20.71
C LYS A 733 -15.19 38.36 -20.42
N ILE A 734 -15.26 37.95 -19.16
CA ILE A 734 -15.89 36.68 -18.77
C ILE A 734 -17.40 36.69 -19.04
N GLU A 735 -18.11 37.78 -18.71
CA GLU A 735 -19.56 37.88 -18.96
C GLU A 735 -19.91 37.92 -20.45
N GLN A 736 -19.13 38.65 -21.25
CA GLN A 736 -19.24 38.64 -22.72
C GLN A 736 -18.98 37.22 -23.27
N SER A 737 -17.93 36.54 -22.80
CA SER A 737 -17.58 35.18 -23.23
C SER A 737 -18.65 34.15 -22.88
N ARG A 738 -19.25 34.21 -21.67
CA ARG A 738 -20.39 33.38 -21.27
C ARG A 738 -21.56 33.54 -22.24
N THR A 739 -21.85 34.77 -22.63
CA THR A 739 -22.96 35.11 -23.53
C THR A 739 -22.69 34.61 -24.95
N ALA A 740 -21.47 34.83 -25.47
CA ALA A 740 -21.05 34.39 -26.81
C ALA A 740 -20.89 32.87 -26.95
N LEU A 741 -20.78 32.12 -25.84
CA LEU A 741 -20.67 30.65 -25.83
C LEU A 741 -22.00 29.91 -25.61
N ASP A 742 -23.13 30.60 -25.50
CA ASP A 742 -24.43 30.03 -25.07
C ASP A 742 -24.29 29.21 -23.76
N LEU A 743 -23.95 29.92 -22.68
CA LEU A 743 -23.84 29.37 -21.33
C LEU A 743 -24.77 30.14 -20.38
N LYS A 744 -25.43 29.42 -19.47
CA LYS A 744 -26.35 30.01 -18.50
C LYS A 744 -25.57 30.76 -17.42
N GLU A 745 -26.25 31.62 -16.69
CA GLU A 745 -25.70 32.24 -15.48
C GLU A 745 -25.21 31.20 -14.46
N SER A 746 -25.90 30.04 -14.36
CA SER A 746 -25.49 28.93 -13.50
C SER A 746 -24.29 28.12 -14.02
N ASP A 747 -23.88 28.29 -15.29
CA ASP A 747 -22.73 27.58 -15.89
C ASP A 747 -21.40 28.30 -15.66
N ILE A 748 -21.39 29.63 -15.69
CA ILE A 748 -20.23 30.47 -15.38
C ILE A 748 -20.67 31.55 -14.39
N VAL A 749 -20.24 31.39 -13.15
CA VAL A 749 -20.51 32.34 -12.05
C VAL A 749 -19.23 33.10 -11.70
N LEU A 750 -19.34 34.43 -11.66
CA LEU A 750 -18.30 35.31 -11.12
C LEU A 750 -18.49 35.49 -9.62
N GLY A 751 -17.51 35.03 -8.84
CA GLY A 751 -17.35 35.39 -7.44
C GLY A 751 -16.58 36.70 -7.26
N ASN A 752 -16.29 37.07 -6.01
CA ASN A 752 -15.51 38.26 -5.68
C ASN A 752 -14.11 38.26 -6.33
N TYR A 753 -13.39 37.14 -6.33
CA TYR A 753 -12.03 37.02 -6.88
C TYR A 753 -11.86 35.87 -7.89
N LYS A 754 -12.74 34.86 -7.83
CA LYS A 754 -12.70 33.67 -8.69
C LYS A 754 -13.84 33.65 -9.72
N VAL A 755 -13.64 32.87 -10.77
CA VAL A 755 -14.71 32.38 -11.64
C VAL A 755 -14.91 30.88 -11.39
N PHE A 756 -16.17 30.47 -11.30
CA PHE A 756 -16.62 29.10 -11.03
C PHE A 756 -17.32 28.54 -12.26
N LEU A 757 -16.90 27.34 -12.67
CA LEU A 757 -17.34 26.70 -13.91
C LEU A 757 -18.11 25.41 -13.61
N SER A 758 -19.30 25.27 -14.19
CA SER A 758 -19.99 23.97 -14.28
C SER A 758 -19.18 23.04 -15.18
N GLN A 759 -19.38 21.73 -15.05
CA GLN A 759 -18.76 20.73 -15.95
C GLN A 759 -19.09 21.02 -17.43
N ARG A 760 -20.28 21.57 -17.71
CA ARG A 760 -20.72 21.99 -19.06
C ARG A 760 -19.92 23.18 -19.59
N ALA A 761 -19.64 24.18 -18.75
CA ALA A 761 -18.77 25.30 -19.11
C ALA A 761 -17.31 24.85 -19.29
N PHE A 762 -16.80 24.01 -18.38
CA PHE A 762 -15.44 23.50 -18.43
C PHE A 762 -15.18 22.73 -19.72
N HIS A 763 -16.07 21.81 -20.12
CA HIS A 763 -15.98 21.14 -21.42
C HIS A 763 -16.05 22.10 -22.62
N LYS A 764 -17.00 23.06 -22.68
CA LYS A 764 -17.09 24.04 -23.79
C LYS A 764 -15.82 24.89 -23.98
N LEU A 765 -15.02 25.07 -22.93
CA LEU A 765 -13.77 25.83 -22.96
C LEU A 765 -12.55 24.93 -23.25
N GLU A 766 -12.40 23.84 -22.49
CA GLU A 766 -11.25 22.94 -22.56
C GLU A 766 -11.26 22.04 -23.81
N ASP A 767 -12.42 21.59 -24.30
CA ASP A 767 -12.47 20.78 -25.52
C ASP A 767 -12.01 21.57 -26.75
N ARG A 768 -12.16 22.90 -26.76
CA ARG A 768 -11.54 23.74 -27.80
C ARG A 768 -10.01 23.73 -27.71
N LEU A 769 -9.44 23.88 -26.51
CA LEU A 769 -7.99 23.77 -26.31
C LEU A 769 -7.47 22.37 -26.68
N ARG A 770 -8.29 21.31 -26.55
CA ARG A 770 -7.98 19.95 -27.02
C ARG A 770 -8.16 19.76 -28.53
N ALA A 771 -9.00 20.56 -29.19
CA ALA A 771 -9.10 20.60 -30.66
C ALA A 771 -7.86 21.24 -31.30
N GLU A 772 -7.26 22.22 -30.61
CA GLU A 772 -6.05 22.93 -31.05
C GLU A 772 -4.73 22.17 -30.69
N ASP A 773 -4.76 21.19 -29.76
CA ASP A 773 -3.60 20.31 -29.43
C ASP A 773 -3.34 19.25 -30.51
N VAL A 774 -2.36 19.51 -31.37
CA VAL A 774 -1.93 18.63 -32.46
C VAL A 774 -1.49 17.23 -32.00
N GLU A 775 -0.86 17.09 -30.83
CA GLU A 775 -0.36 15.79 -30.31
C GLU A 775 -1.44 15.01 -29.53
N GLU A 776 -2.49 15.65 -29.02
CA GLU A 776 -3.73 14.97 -28.65
C GLU A 776 -4.52 14.53 -29.88
N GLN A 777 -4.78 15.42 -30.84
CA GLN A 777 -5.54 15.09 -32.05
C GLN A 777 -4.91 13.96 -32.88
N LYS A 778 -3.59 13.99 -33.07
CA LYS A 778 -2.83 12.92 -33.75
C LYS A 778 -2.90 11.59 -33.01
N ARG A 779 -2.91 11.60 -31.68
CA ARG A 779 -3.07 10.40 -30.83
C ARG A 779 -4.48 9.84 -30.89
N ASN A 780 -5.50 10.69 -30.90
CA ASN A 780 -6.89 10.28 -31.04
C ASN A 780 -7.11 9.62 -32.42
N ARG A 781 -6.70 10.28 -33.52
CA ARG A 781 -6.80 9.71 -34.88
C ARG A 781 -6.12 8.35 -35.04
N ILE A 782 -4.97 8.13 -34.42
CA ILE A 782 -4.31 6.81 -34.42
C ILE A 782 -5.16 5.77 -33.66
N ARG A 783 -5.79 6.16 -32.55
CA ARG A 783 -6.66 5.29 -31.75
C ARG A 783 -7.98 4.96 -32.42
N ASP A 784 -8.54 5.93 -33.13
CA ASP A 784 -9.77 5.76 -33.88
C ASP A 784 -9.52 4.84 -35.08
N ALA A 785 -8.39 5.00 -35.78
CA ALA A 785 -7.94 4.08 -36.83
C ALA A 785 -7.54 2.67 -36.31
N GLU A 786 -6.94 2.56 -35.12
CA GLU A 786 -6.66 1.26 -34.45
C GLU A 786 -7.98 0.50 -34.18
N ALA A 787 -9.05 1.21 -33.81
CA ALA A 787 -10.38 0.64 -33.57
C ALA A 787 -11.15 0.32 -34.86
N GLU A 788 -11.16 1.23 -35.85
CA GLU A 788 -11.78 1.02 -37.17
C GLU A 788 -11.19 -0.19 -37.92
N ALA A 789 -9.88 -0.42 -37.77
CA ALA A 789 -9.20 -1.57 -38.36
C ALA A 789 -9.50 -2.91 -37.65
N GLY A 790 -10.23 -2.91 -36.53
CA GLY A 790 -10.49 -4.11 -35.72
C GLY A 790 -9.22 -4.70 -35.07
N LEU A 791 -8.13 -3.93 -35.01
CA LEU A 791 -6.81 -4.38 -34.52
C LEU A 791 -6.67 -4.28 -32.99
N ASP A 792 -7.76 -4.07 -32.26
CA ASP A 792 -7.72 -3.94 -30.81
C ASP A 792 -7.55 -5.30 -30.10
N LEU A 793 -6.28 -5.67 -29.94
CA LEU A 793 -5.80 -6.84 -29.19
C LEU A 793 -6.16 -6.81 -27.68
N ARG A 794 -6.96 -5.83 -27.22
CA ARG A 794 -7.53 -5.75 -25.85
C ARG A 794 -8.87 -6.48 -25.70
N SER A 795 -9.37 -7.13 -26.77
CA SER A 795 -10.65 -7.84 -26.78
C SER A 795 -10.72 -8.97 -25.73
N GLY A 796 -11.74 -8.91 -24.86
CA GLY A 796 -12.08 -9.99 -23.93
C GLY A 796 -11.82 -9.65 -22.46
N ASP A 797 -12.90 -9.57 -21.68
CA ASP A 797 -12.87 -9.38 -20.23
C ASP A 797 -12.53 -10.69 -19.49
N MET A 798 -11.31 -11.20 -19.68
CA MET A 798 -10.86 -12.54 -19.21
C MET A 798 -11.15 -12.81 -17.72
N TYR A 799 -11.13 -11.78 -16.89
CA TYR A 799 -11.30 -11.87 -15.43
C TYR A 799 -12.70 -11.43 -14.96
N GLY A 800 -13.65 -11.24 -15.87
CA GLY A 800 -15.01 -10.83 -15.54
C GLY A 800 -15.75 -11.85 -14.64
N PRO A 801 -16.73 -11.39 -13.84
CA PRO A 801 -17.58 -12.29 -13.04
C PRO A 801 -18.52 -13.11 -13.92
N TYR A 802 -18.96 -12.57 -15.07
CA TYR A 802 -19.82 -13.24 -16.03
C TYR A 802 -19.03 -13.67 -17.27
N SER A 803 -19.11 -14.95 -17.65
CA SER A 803 -18.61 -15.43 -18.92
C SER A 803 -19.36 -14.79 -20.09
N SER A 804 -18.62 -14.28 -21.09
CA SER A 804 -19.19 -13.68 -22.30
C SER A 804 -19.77 -14.74 -23.24
N HIS A 805 -20.97 -15.23 -22.92
CA HIS A 805 -21.79 -16.07 -23.81
C HIS A 805 -22.22 -15.28 -25.07
N GLY A 806 -21.29 -15.19 -26.02
CA GLY A 806 -21.42 -14.53 -27.31
C GLY A 806 -20.42 -15.04 -28.34
N HIS A 807 -19.27 -15.59 -27.91
CA HIS A 807 -18.37 -16.35 -28.77
C HIS A 807 -18.67 -17.86 -28.71
N GLN A 808 -19.72 -18.27 -29.42
CA GLN A 808 -19.68 -19.56 -30.11
C GLN A 808 -18.93 -19.39 -31.44
N ASP A 809 -18.24 -20.44 -31.84
CA ASP A 809 -17.34 -20.60 -32.98
C ASP A 809 -17.43 -19.57 -34.12
N SER A 810 -16.54 -18.58 -34.08
CA SER A 810 -16.04 -17.83 -35.25
C SER A 810 -14.58 -18.26 -35.48
N GLY A 811 -14.41 -19.53 -35.84
CA GLY A 811 -13.12 -20.20 -35.94
C GLY A 811 -12.26 -19.82 -37.15
N SER A 812 -11.02 -20.33 -37.15
CA SER A 812 -10.09 -20.32 -38.27
C SER A 812 -10.73 -20.86 -39.57
N PRO A 813 -10.42 -20.33 -40.76
CA PRO A 813 -11.16 -20.66 -41.98
C PRO A 813 -10.90 -22.10 -42.48
N THR A 814 -11.90 -22.96 -42.34
CA THR A 814 -12.04 -24.23 -43.07
C THR A 814 -13.40 -24.30 -43.77
N MET A 815 -13.41 -24.67 -45.05
CA MET A 815 -14.63 -24.63 -45.87
C MET A 815 -15.56 -25.82 -45.59
N GLY A 816 -16.77 -25.49 -45.09
CA GLY A 816 -18.08 -25.99 -45.48
C GLY A 816 -18.29 -27.42 -46.02
N ALA A 817 -19.23 -28.12 -45.37
CA ALA A 817 -20.15 -29.07 -46.00
C ALA A 817 -21.60 -28.61 -45.75
N PHE A 818 -22.56 -29.07 -46.57
CA PHE A 818 -23.89 -28.46 -46.70
C PHE A 818 -25.05 -29.25 -46.05
N ASN A 819 -26.17 -28.56 -45.85
CA ASN A 819 -27.51 -29.02 -45.45
C ASN A 819 -27.68 -29.49 -43.98
N ASP A 820 -28.88 -29.40 -43.38
CA ASP A 820 -30.22 -29.14 -43.96
C ASP A 820 -31.04 -28.08 -43.17
N PRO A 821 -31.98 -27.33 -43.78
CA PRO A 821 -32.56 -26.13 -43.16
C PRO A 821 -34.02 -26.28 -42.69
N PHE A 822 -34.28 -26.15 -41.38
CA PHE A 822 -35.55 -25.63 -40.86
C PHE A 822 -35.35 -24.95 -39.51
N GLY A 823 -35.79 -23.69 -39.38
CA GLY A 823 -35.72 -22.94 -38.13
C GLY A 823 -36.97 -23.13 -37.27
N GLN A 824 -36.78 -23.24 -35.95
CA GLN A 824 -37.85 -22.97 -34.99
C GLN A 824 -37.29 -22.46 -33.65
N SER A 825 -38.07 -21.63 -32.98
CA SER A 825 -37.71 -20.94 -31.74
C SER A 825 -37.90 -21.80 -30.50
N SER A 826 -36.99 -21.68 -29.53
CA SER A 826 -37.32 -21.96 -28.13
C SER A 826 -36.55 -21.03 -27.18
N GLN A 827 -37.28 -20.33 -26.32
CA GLN A 827 -36.70 -19.74 -25.11
C GLN A 827 -36.42 -20.88 -24.14
N GLN A 828 -35.22 -20.92 -23.54
CA GLN A 828 -35.00 -21.68 -22.30
C GLN A 828 -34.76 -20.70 -21.14
N LEU A 829 -35.78 -20.59 -20.28
CA LEU A 829 -35.66 -19.94 -18.98
C LEU A 829 -34.84 -20.85 -18.05
N PRO A 830 -33.88 -20.32 -17.27
CA PRO A 830 -33.22 -21.09 -16.22
C PRO A 830 -34.21 -21.39 -15.08
N LEU A 831 -34.71 -22.63 -15.02
CA LEU A 831 -35.65 -23.05 -13.98
C LEU A 831 -34.96 -23.21 -12.62
N VAL A 832 -35.70 -22.88 -11.56
CA VAL A 832 -35.18 -22.77 -10.18
C VAL A 832 -34.97 -24.15 -9.55
N ALA A 833 -33.71 -24.53 -9.36
CA ALA A 833 -33.32 -25.75 -8.63
C ALA A 833 -33.27 -25.50 -7.10
N ASN A 834 -34.43 -25.33 -6.47
CA ASN A 834 -34.53 -25.20 -5.00
C ASN A 834 -35.85 -25.76 -4.43
N ALA A 835 -36.31 -26.89 -4.97
CA ALA A 835 -37.40 -27.70 -4.41
C ALA A 835 -36.96 -29.17 -4.35
N SER A 836 -37.10 -29.80 -3.19
CA SER A 836 -36.84 -31.23 -2.98
C SER A 836 -38.06 -32.07 -3.40
N PRO A 837 -37.88 -33.26 -4.00
CA PRO A 837 -37.99 -34.50 -3.19
C PRO A 837 -37.24 -35.77 -3.67
N PHE A 838 -36.80 -36.58 -2.69
CA PHE A 838 -36.69 -38.06 -2.68
C PHE A 838 -35.80 -38.83 -3.71
N GLN A 839 -35.63 -40.14 -3.44
CA GLN A 839 -34.53 -41.01 -3.93
C GLN A 839 -34.99 -42.04 -4.98
N ARG A 840 -34.10 -42.41 -5.93
CA ARG A 840 -33.75 -43.82 -6.26
C ARG A 840 -32.61 -43.98 -7.30
N ALA A 841 -31.56 -44.71 -6.87
CA ALA A 841 -30.89 -45.84 -7.54
C ALA A 841 -30.34 -45.81 -9.00
N ASP A 842 -29.14 -46.44 -9.14
CA ASP A 842 -28.58 -47.20 -10.29
C ASP A 842 -28.05 -46.49 -11.56
N MET A 843 -27.13 -47.06 -12.39
CA MET A 843 -25.83 -47.75 -12.14
C MET A 843 -25.04 -48.04 -13.47
N TYR A 844 -23.68 -48.05 -13.43
CA TYR A 844 -22.68 -48.62 -14.40
C TYR A 844 -22.42 -48.01 -15.82
N ASN A 845 -21.11 -47.84 -16.13
CA ASN A 845 -20.34 -48.13 -17.38
C ASN A 845 -20.58 -47.40 -18.74
N ASP A 846 -19.61 -47.36 -19.69
CA ASP A 846 -18.11 -47.30 -19.68
C ASP A 846 -17.56 -47.02 -21.11
N ASP A 847 -16.23 -46.79 -21.21
CA ASP A 847 -15.30 -47.21 -22.29
C ASP A 847 -15.18 -46.57 -23.73
N TYR A 848 -13.91 -46.24 -24.05
CA TYR A 848 -13.09 -46.47 -25.29
C TYR A 848 -13.22 -45.69 -26.65
N ASP A 849 -12.15 -44.91 -26.93
CA ASP A 849 -11.07 -45.11 -27.97
C ASP A 849 -10.77 -44.12 -29.13
N GLU A 850 -9.53 -44.22 -29.67
CA GLU A 850 -8.84 -43.32 -30.64
C GLU A 850 -9.29 -43.36 -32.14
N ARG A 851 -8.81 -42.38 -32.95
CA ARG A 851 -7.90 -42.64 -34.13
C ARG A 851 -7.28 -41.39 -34.81
N ARG A 852 -6.35 -41.63 -35.77
CA ARG A 852 -5.34 -40.70 -36.35
C ARG A 852 -5.56 -40.35 -37.85
N SER A 853 -4.85 -39.32 -38.39
CA SER A 853 -4.25 -39.17 -39.77
C SER A 853 -4.32 -37.71 -40.32
N PHE A 854 -3.64 -37.26 -41.41
CA PHE A 854 -2.20 -37.27 -41.81
C PHE A 854 -1.96 -36.33 -43.05
N ARG A 855 -0.79 -35.65 -43.19
CA ARG A 855 -0.30 -34.84 -44.36
C ARG A 855 -1.00 -33.47 -44.60
N SER A 856 -0.47 -32.47 -45.34
CA SER A 856 0.75 -32.31 -46.19
C SER A 856 1.36 -30.86 -46.13
N ASP A 857 2.44 -30.62 -46.89
CA ASP A 857 3.25 -29.38 -47.03
C ASP A 857 2.51 -28.21 -47.79
N ASP A 858 2.97 -26.95 -47.92
CA ASP A 858 4.30 -26.46 -48.38
C ASP A 858 4.54 -24.91 -48.23
N MET A 859 5.81 -24.44 -48.36
CA MET A 859 6.31 -23.03 -48.61
C MET A 859 6.01 -21.87 -47.61
N ASP A 860 6.60 -20.65 -47.71
CA ASP A 860 8.00 -20.22 -47.36
C ASP A 860 8.06 -18.68 -47.00
N ALA A 861 9.23 -18.16 -46.58
CA ALA A 861 9.74 -16.76 -46.62
C ALA A 861 9.74 -15.81 -45.37
N LYS A 862 10.88 -15.81 -44.66
CA LYS A 862 11.74 -14.64 -44.23
C LYS A 862 11.10 -13.35 -43.63
N SER A 863 11.28 -13.07 -42.32
CA SER A 863 12.32 -12.16 -41.71
C SER A 863 12.04 -10.64 -41.75
N ARG A 864 12.52 -9.74 -40.85
CA ARG A 864 13.69 -9.72 -39.93
C ARG A 864 13.60 -8.53 -38.92
N LEU A 865 14.33 -8.58 -37.79
CA LEU A 865 14.68 -7.45 -36.87
C LEU A 865 13.49 -6.80 -36.08
N THR A 866 13.64 -6.16 -34.90
CA THR A 866 14.79 -5.84 -34.01
C THR A 866 14.52 -6.29 -32.56
N SER A 867 15.56 -6.39 -31.71
CA SER A 867 15.39 -6.57 -30.26
C SER A 867 16.50 -5.84 -29.49
N ASN A 868 16.14 -5.12 -28.42
CA ASN A 868 17.09 -4.42 -27.54
C ASN A 868 17.34 -5.17 -26.22
N ARG A 869 18.59 -5.02 -25.78
CA ARG A 869 19.18 -5.31 -24.47
C ARG A 869 18.56 -4.45 -23.37
N ASP A 870 18.71 -4.72 -22.07
CA ASP A 870 18.95 -5.93 -21.23
C ASP A 870 18.19 -5.59 -19.90
N ASP A 871 18.30 -6.16 -18.70
CA ASP A 871 19.08 -7.27 -18.11
C ASP A 871 18.33 -7.79 -16.85
N SER A 872 18.79 -8.90 -16.25
CA SER A 872 18.48 -9.24 -14.86
C SER A 872 19.51 -10.21 -14.24
N MET A 873 19.94 -9.94 -13.00
CA MET A 873 21.05 -10.66 -12.37
C MET A 873 20.71 -12.09 -11.94
N SER A 874 21.72 -12.95 -11.97
CA SER A 874 21.64 -14.38 -11.69
C SER A 874 21.90 -14.73 -10.21
N ASN A 875 20.89 -15.29 -9.53
CA ASN A 875 21.12 -16.09 -8.32
C ASN A 875 21.41 -17.54 -8.71
N PHE A 876 22.68 -17.94 -8.64
CA PHE A 876 23.12 -19.29 -9.01
C PHE A 876 23.36 -20.14 -7.75
N GLY A 877 22.45 -21.06 -7.44
CA GLY A 877 22.56 -21.98 -6.29
C GLY A 877 21.24 -22.30 -5.60
N SER A 878 20.46 -23.25 -6.13
CA SER A 878 19.47 -24.10 -5.42
C SER A 878 18.56 -24.85 -6.41
N GLU A 879 19.13 -25.68 -7.29
CA GLU A 879 18.34 -26.46 -8.28
C GLU A 879 17.84 -27.82 -7.75
N SER A 880 18.28 -28.24 -6.56
CA SER A 880 18.08 -29.62 -6.06
C SER A 880 16.76 -29.93 -5.35
N TYR A 881 15.83 -28.98 -5.21
CA TYR A 881 14.66 -29.12 -4.31
C TYR A 881 13.30 -28.67 -4.87
N ALA A 882 13.15 -28.50 -6.20
CA ALA A 882 11.85 -28.20 -6.79
C ALA A 882 11.72 -28.64 -8.27
N PRO A 883 10.85 -29.60 -8.62
CA PRO A 883 10.50 -29.93 -10.01
C PRO A 883 9.56 -28.87 -10.64
N SER A 884 9.95 -27.59 -10.53
CA SER A 884 9.16 -26.41 -10.94
C SER A 884 8.98 -26.22 -12.46
N ARG A 885 9.32 -27.24 -13.26
CA ARG A 885 9.19 -27.24 -14.72
C ARG A 885 7.76 -27.51 -15.18
N ASN A 886 6.97 -28.27 -14.41
CA ASN A 886 5.75 -28.90 -14.92
C ASN A 886 4.48 -28.04 -14.79
N MET A 887 4.40 -27.18 -13.77
CA MET A 887 3.29 -26.25 -13.45
C MET A 887 2.81 -25.34 -14.61
N PHE A 888 3.57 -25.24 -15.70
CA PHE A 888 3.23 -24.43 -16.88
C PHE A 888 3.40 -25.19 -18.21
N GLN A 889 3.64 -26.51 -18.21
CA GLN A 889 3.86 -27.25 -19.46
C GLN A 889 2.63 -27.25 -20.38
N ASN A 890 1.42 -27.42 -19.83
CA ASN A 890 0.17 -27.44 -20.62
C ASN A 890 -0.10 -26.11 -21.35
N ASP A 891 0.37 -25.01 -20.76
CA ASP A 891 0.20 -23.65 -21.26
C ASP A 891 1.27 -23.34 -22.34
N ASP A 892 2.54 -23.62 -22.03
CA ASP A 892 3.66 -23.39 -22.95
C ASP A 892 3.63 -24.38 -24.16
N THR A 893 2.88 -25.48 -24.08
CA THR A 893 2.67 -26.45 -25.19
C THR A 893 1.50 -26.07 -26.13
N LYS A 894 0.50 -25.30 -25.67
CA LYS A 894 -0.59 -24.81 -26.54
C LYS A 894 -0.20 -23.65 -27.47
N GLY A 895 1.01 -23.08 -27.30
CA GLY A 895 1.53 -21.99 -28.12
C GLY A 895 2.56 -22.37 -29.18
N LEU A 896 2.97 -23.65 -29.29
CA LEU A 896 4.11 -24.07 -30.11
C LEU A 896 3.84 -25.38 -30.88
N LEU A 897 3.40 -25.26 -32.13
CA LEU A 897 3.51 -26.36 -33.10
C LEU A 897 4.99 -26.63 -33.39
N GLY A 898 5.46 -27.82 -33.05
CA GLY A 898 6.84 -28.24 -33.30
C GLY A 898 7.11 -28.53 -34.78
N LYS A 899 8.30 -28.15 -35.26
CA LYS A 899 8.96 -28.81 -36.40
C LYS A 899 10.10 -29.67 -35.87
N GLU A 900 9.96 -30.98 -35.99
CA GLU A 900 11.10 -31.91 -36.02
C GLU A 900 11.50 -32.20 -37.47
N ALA A 901 12.63 -32.87 -37.66
CA ALA A 901 13.35 -32.95 -38.93
C ALA A 901 13.09 -34.26 -39.71
N LEU A 902 13.98 -34.56 -40.68
CA LEU A 902 14.27 -35.81 -41.41
C LEU A 902 14.15 -35.64 -42.95
N PRO A 903 14.79 -36.51 -43.78
CA PRO A 903 15.99 -37.32 -43.55
C PRO A 903 17.07 -37.18 -44.66
N GLY A 904 18.23 -37.81 -44.46
CA GLY A 904 19.27 -38.00 -45.49
C GLY A 904 20.42 -38.85 -44.96
N GLU A 905 20.59 -40.07 -45.48
CA GLU A 905 21.42 -41.13 -44.90
C GLU A 905 22.88 -41.16 -45.43
N VAL A 906 23.83 -41.60 -44.59
CA VAL A 906 24.58 -42.88 -44.75
C VAL A 906 24.91 -43.40 -43.33
N LEU A 907 24.96 -44.72 -43.12
CA LEU A 907 25.30 -45.34 -41.82
C LEU A 907 26.82 -45.43 -41.59
N GLU A 908 27.26 -45.34 -40.32
CA GLU A 908 27.87 -46.46 -39.56
C GLU A 908 28.47 -46.01 -38.22
N GLY A 909 28.30 -46.83 -37.16
CA GLY A 909 29.24 -46.91 -36.02
C GLY A 909 29.03 -45.98 -34.80
N GLU A 910 28.69 -46.62 -33.67
CA GLU A 910 28.82 -46.15 -32.27
C GLU A 910 27.99 -44.92 -31.80
N THR A 911 27.55 -44.98 -30.54
CA THR A 911 26.60 -44.03 -29.94
C THR A 911 27.26 -42.93 -29.12
N THR A 912 27.07 -41.67 -29.53
CA THR A 912 27.28 -40.49 -28.66
C THR A 912 26.07 -39.56 -28.76
N GLU A 913 25.47 -39.19 -27.62
CA GLU A 913 24.27 -38.37 -27.58
C GLU A 913 24.55 -36.89 -27.92
N ASP A 914 23.97 -36.39 -29.02
CA ASP A 914 24.12 -35.00 -29.46
C ASP A 914 23.23 -34.05 -28.62
N ILE A 915 23.80 -33.56 -27.52
CA ILE A 915 23.15 -32.56 -26.65
C ILE A 915 23.03 -31.22 -27.41
N LYS A 916 21.80 -30.78 -27.71
CA LYS A 916 21.50 -29.45 -28.29
C LYS A 916 22.06 -28.32 -27.40
N GLU A 917 23.24 -27.79 -27.75
CA GLU A 917 23.88 -26.70 -27.02
C GLU A 917 23.00 -25.45 -26.89
N SER A 918 22.90 -24.91 -25.67
CA SER A 918 22.10 -23.71 -25.40
C SER A 918 22.70 -22.43 -26.00
N SER A 919 21.87 -21.41 -26.19
CA SER A 919 22.31 -20.08 -26.62
C SER A 919 23.28 -19.44 -25.60
N ALA A 920 23.11 -19.73 -24.31
CA ALA A 920 24.04 -19.34 -23.25
C ALA A 920 25.40 -20.05 -23.40
N ARG A 921 25.42 -21.36 -23.69
CA ARG A 921 26.64 -22.14 -23.94
C ARG A 921 27.47 -21.51 -25.07
N ARG A 922 26.84 -21.16 -26.20
CA ARG A 922 27.52 -20.52 -27.34
C ARG A 922 28.09 -19.14 -27.02
N ARG A 923 27.38 -18.32 -26.22
CA ARG A 923 27.88 -17.02 -25.74
C ARG A 923 29.06 -17.19 -24.78
N TRP A 924 28.99 -18.14 -23.85
CA TRP A 924 30.08 -18.47 -22.93
C TRP A 924 31.32 -18.95 -23.68
N VAL A 925 31.18 -19.88 -24.62
CA VAL A 925 32.29 -20.35 -25.47
C VAL A 925 32.94 -19.19 -26.23
N ALA A 926 32.16 -18.29 -26.83
CA ALA A 926 32.70 -17.11 -27.51
C ALA A 926 33.49 -16.18 -26.55
N PHE A 927 32.98 -15.94 -25.34
CA PHE A 927 33.66 -15.12 -24.33
C PHE A 927 34.94 -15.77 -23.78
N VAL A 928 34.93 -17.09 -23.60
CA VAL A 928 36.11 -17.90 -23.22
C VAL A 928 37.18 -17.85 -24.31
N TRP A 929 36.78 -17.90 -25.58
CA TRP A 929 37.70 -17.72 -26.71
C TRP A 929 38.25 -16.29 -26.80
N LEU A 930 37.49 -15.28 -26.40
CA LEU A 930 37.98 -13.90 -26.26
C LEU A 930 39.01 -13.78 -25.12
N LEU A 931 38.75 -14.33 -23.93
CA LEU A 931 39.69 -14.28 -22.80
C LEU A 931 40.97 -15.11 -23.04
N THR A 932 40.89 -16.18 -23.84
CA THR A 932 42.01 -17.10 -24.12
C THR A 932 42.59 -16.96 -25.55
N TRP A 933 42.26 -15.87 -26.25
CA TRP A 933 42.60 -15.67 -27.68
C TRP A 933 44.10 -15.75 -27.98
N TRP A 934 44.93 -15.25 -27.05
CA TRP A 934 46.38 -15.23 -27.09
C TRP A 934 47.04 -16.61 -26.93
N CYS A 935 46.27 -17.66 -26.59
CA CYS A 935 46.74 -19.03 -26.51
C CYS A 935 46.24 -19.84 -27.73
N PRO A 936 47.05 -20.05 -28.79
CA PRO A 936 46.61 -20.75 -29.99
C PRO A 936 46.53 -22.28 -29.79
N ASN A 937 45.65 -22.95 -30.54
CA ASN A 937 45.43 -24.40 -30.43
C ASN A 937 46.70 -25.25 -30.63
N ILE A 938 47.65 -24.79 -31.44
CA ILE A 938 48.93 -25.47 -31.69
C ILE A 938 49.73 -25.62 -30.38
N PHE A 939 49.74 -24.58 -29.53
CA PHE A 939 50.44 -24.59 -28.24
C PHE A 939 49.82 -25.59 -27.25
N LEU A 940 48.48 -25.69 -27.22
CA LEU A 940 47.75 -26.64 -26.38
C LEU A 940 47.97 -28.10 -26.80
N ILE A 941 48.15 -28.35 -28.10
CA ILE A 941 48.47 -29.68 -28.63
C ILE A 941 49.94 -30.04 -28.34
N TRP A 942 50.88 -29.13 -28.60
CA TRP A 942 52.32 -29.42 -28.54
C TRP A 942 52.89 -29.37 -27.11
N CYS A 943 52.69 -28.26 -26.39
CA CYS A 943 53.14 -28.11 -25.00
C CYS A 943 52.19 -28.81 -24.03
N GLY A 944 50.88 -28.63 -24.21
CA GLY A 944 49.86 -29.17 -23.30
C GLY A 944 49.52 -30.66 -23.51
N ARG A 945 50.01 -31.29 -24.59
CA ARG A 945 49.66 -32.66 -25.03
C ARG A 945 48.14 -32.92 -25.23
N MET A 946 47.31 -31.88 -25.23
CA MET A 946 45.83 -32.00 -25.32
C MET A 946 45.38 -32.22 -26.76
N LYS A 947 45.45 -33.48 -27.24
CA LYS A 947 45.10 -33.83 -28.62
C LYS A 947 43.60 -33.66 -28.95
N ARG A 948 42.69 -34.09 -28.05
CA ARG A 948 41.23 -33.99 -28.26
C ARG A 948 40.76 -32.51 -28.26
N LEU A 949 39.62 -32.23 -28.89
CA LEU A 949 39.05 -30.87 -28.99
C LEU A 949 38.29 -30.45 -27.73
N ASP A 950 37.48 -31.35 -27.18
CA ASP A 950 36.71 -31.19 -25.94
C ASP A 950 37.61 -30.86 -24.73
N VAL A 951 38.72 -31.59 -24.56
CA VAL A 951 39.70 -31.35 -23.49
C VAL A 951 40.33 -29.95 -23.60
N ARG A 952 40.63 -29.49 -24.83
CA ARG A 952 41.14 -28.14 -25.07
C ARG A 952 40.10 -27.06 -24.75
N GLN A 953 38.84 -27.30 -25.08
CA GLN A 953 37.74 -26.39 -24.77
C GLN A 953 37.51 -26.29 -23.25
N ALA A 954 37.45 -27.44 -22.55
CA ALA A 954 37.33 -27.49 -21.09
C ALA A 954 38.52 -26.83 -20.36
N TRP A 955 39.74 -26.93 -20.90
CA TRP A 955 40.91 -26.23 -20.39
C TRP A 955 40.78 -24.69 -20.53
N ARG A 956 40.35 -24.20 -21.70
CA ARG A 956 40.12 -22.77 -21.92
C ARG A 956 39.09 -22.20 -20.95
N GLU A 957 38.01 -22.94 -20.69
CA GLU A 957 36.95 -22.52 -19.77
C GLU A 957 37.45 -22.41 -18.32
N LYS A 958 38.29 -23.36 -17.87
CA LYS A 958 38.93 -23.29 -16.55
C LYS A 958 39.91 -22.11 -16.45
N LEU A 959 40.68 -21.81 -17.50
CA LEU A 959 41.56 -20.63 -17.51
C LEU A 959 40.77 -19.32 -17.51
N ALA A 960 39.69 -19.21 -18.29
CA ALA A 960 38.83 -18.05 -18.32
C ALA A 960 38.19 -17.77 -16.94
N LEU A 961 37.68 -18.80 -16.27
CA LEU A 961 37.17 -18.69 -14.90
C LEU A 961 38.24 -18.22 -13.90
N ASN A 962 39.47 -18.72 -14.02
CA ASN A 962 40.58 -18.30 -13.16
C ASN A 962 40.92 -16.81 -13.33
N LEU A 963 40.97 -16.32 -14.58
CA LEU A 963 41.20 -14.89 -14.89
C LEU A 963 40.07 -13.99 -14.36
N ILE A 964 38.81 -14.45 -14.44
CA ILE A 964 37.65 -13.72 -13.89
C ILE A 964 37.74 -13.61 -12.37
N ILE A 965 38.11 -14.71 -11.67
CA ILE A 965 38.29 -14.70 -10.21
C ILE A 965 39.39 -13.71 -9.81
N TRP A 966 40.55 -13.71 -10.48
CA TRP A 966 41.64 -12.77 -10.20
C TRP A 966 41.20 -11.31 -10.38
N PHE A 967 40.45 -11.00 -11.44
CA PHE A 967 39.90 -9.66 -11.67
C PHE A 967 38.92 -9.23 -10.57
N ILE A 968 38.01 -10.11 -10.15
CA ILE A 968 37.04 -9.83 -9.08
C ILE A 968 37.76 -9.62 -7.73
N CYS A 969 38.76 -10.44 -7.39
CA CYS A 969 39.55 -10.25 -6.18
C CYS A 969 40.31 -8.91 -6.17
N LEU A 970 40.86 -8.50 -7.31
CA LEU A 970 41.57 -7.21 -7.43
C LEU A 970 40.60 -6.02 -7.37
N ALA A 971 39.40 -6.13 -7.96
CA ALA A 971 38.35 -5.13 -7.83
C ALA A 971 37.84 -5.00 -6.38
N ALA A 972 37.66 -6.12 -5.67
CA ALA A 972 37.30 -6.12 -4.26
C ALA A 972 38.38 -5.46 -3.38
N ALA A 973 39.67 -5.76 -3.62
CA ALA A 973 40.78 -5.12 -2.93
C ALA A 973 40.81 -3.59 -3.16
N PHE A 974 40.53 -3.13 -4.39
CA PHE A 974 40.42 -1.70 -4.71
C PHE A 974 39.25 -1.03 -3.96
N VAL A 975 38.07 -1.65 -3.94
CA VAL A 975 36.89 -1.13 -3.22
C VAL A 975 37.16 -1.03 -1.72
N ILE A 976 37.79 -2.04 -1.11
CA ILE A 976 38.05 -2.10 0.33
C ILE A 976 39.16 -1.13 0.75
N ALA A 977 40.29 -1.08 0.02
CA ALA A 977 41.49 -0.38 0.49
C ALA A 977 41.73 1.01 -0.14
N VAL A 978 41.08 1.33 -1.28
CA VAL A 978 41.37 2.56 -2.04
C VAL A 978 40.13 3.45 -2.18
N LEU A 979 38.96 2.87 -2.45
CA LEU A 979 37.76 3.65 -2.80
C LEU A 979 37.22 4.48 -1.62
N GLY A 980 37.29 3.99 -0.38
CA GLY A 980 36.87 4.75 0.81
C GLY A 980 37.62 6.08 0.96
N ASN A 981 38.94 6.02 0.85
CA ASN A 981 39.83 7.19 0.92
C ASN A 981 39.70 8.15 -0.29
N LEU A 982 39.00 7.73 -1.35
CA LEU A 982 38.75 8.54 -2.55
C LEU A 982 37.40 9.26 -2.49
N ILE A 983 36.44 8.74 -1.71
CA ILE A 983 35.06 9.26 -1.63
C ILE A 983 34.88 10.19 -0.42
N CYS A 984 35.51 9.89 0.72
CA CYS A 984 35.34 10.65 1.95
C CYS A 984 36.63 11.41 2.33
N PRO A 985 36.69 12.75 2.17
CA PRO A 985 37.78 13.55 2.72
C PRO A 985 37.69 13.60 4.26
N THR A 986 38.83 13.76 4.94
CA THR A 986 38.88 13.82 6.41
C THR A 986 38.29 15.13 6.93
N GLU A 987 37.15 15.07 7.61
CA GLU A 987 36.59 16.22 8.33
C GLU A 987 37.25 16.37 9.70
N HIS A 988 37.56 17.63 10.08
CA HIS A 988 38.26 17.98 11.30
C HIS A 988 37.29 18.18 12.48
N VAL A 989 36.57 17.12 12.85
CA VAL A 989 35.59 17.11 13.95
C VAL A 989 35.93 15.98 14.92
N PHE A 990 35.97 16.28 16.21
CA PHE A 990 36.25 15.34 17.30
C PHE A 990 35.01 15.15 18.17
N SER A 991 34.68 13.91 18.55
CA SER A 991 33.74 13.63 19.63
C SER A 991 34.34 13.96 21.01
N GLN A 992 33.49 14.09 22.04
CA GLN A 992 33.95 14.26 23.41
C GLN A 992 34.79 13.05 23.91
N SER A 993 34.50 11.84 23.42
CA SER A 993 35.30 10.64 23.68
C SER A 993 36.67 10.64 23.00
N GLU A 994 36.78 11.18 21.79
CA GLU A 994 38.07 11.28 21.08
C GLU A 994 38.95 12.37 21.70
N LEU A 995 38.37 13.53 22.06
CA LEU A 995 39.10 14.54 22.82
C LEU A 995 39.65 13.94 24.12
N ALA A 996 38.81 13.23 24.88
CA ALA A 996 39.21 12.58 26.13
C ALA A 996 40.30 11.48 25.96
N SER A 997 40.49 10.95 24.75
CA SER A 997 41.58 10.00 24.46
C SER A 997 42.92 10.68 24.13
N HIS A 998 42.91 11.99 23.85
CA HIS A 998 44.09 12.83 23.64
C HIS A 998 44.58 13.46 24.95
N ASP A 999 44.74 12.61 25.97
CA ASP A 999 45.17 12.98 27.32
C ASP A 999 46.70 13.15 27.45
N LYS A 1000 47.18 13.30 28.69
CA LYS A 1000 48.60 13.48 29.05
C LYS A 1000 49.52 12.29 28.73
N ASP A 1001 48.98 11.08 28.60
CA ASP A 1001 49.71 9.84 28.37
C ASP A 1001 49.64 9.44 26.86
N SER A 1002 48.82 10.14 26.08
CA SER A 1002 48.76 10.08 24.61
C SER A 1002 49.94 10.77 23.92
N GLY A 1003 50.19 10.43 22.65
CA GLY A 1003 51.30 10.99 21.85
C GLY A 1003 51.09 12.43 21.35
N ASN A 1004 49.83 12.85 21.19
CA ASN A 1004 49.43 14.19 20.77
C ASN A 1004 48.40 14.71 21.78
N MET A 1005 48.74 15.70 22.60
CA MET A 1005 47.88 16.17 23.68
C MET A 1005 46.96 17.28 23.19
N TYR A 1006 45.64 17.14 23.32
CA TYR A 1006 44.67 18.15 22.87
C TYR A 1006 43.83 18.71 24.02
N THR A 1007 43.36 19.95 23.89
CA THR A 1007 42.40 20.58 24.81
C THR A 1007 41.33 21.34 24.00
N SER A 1008 40.12 21.48 24.54
CA SER A 1008 39.09 22.32 23.93
C SER A 1008 39.00 23.70 24.59
N ILE A 1009 38.74 24.73 23.78
CA ILE A 1009 38.33 26.06 24.26
C ILE A 1009 37.11 26.48 23.42
N ARG A 1010 35.96 26.61 24.10
CA ARG A 1010 34.66 27.06 23.58
C ARG A 1010 34.23 26.38 22.28
N GLY A 1011 34.46 25.07 22.19
CA GLY A 1011 34.09 24.21 21.06
C GLY A 1011 35.16 24.06 19.96
N GLU A 1012 36.29 24.76 20.06
CA GLU A 1012 37.44 24.57 19.17
C GLU A 1012 38.51 23.72 19.86
N VAL A 1013 39.14 22.79 19.12
CA VAL A 1013 40.14 21.83 19.63
C VAL A 1013 41.54 22.27 19.21
N PHE A 1014 42.46 22.35 20.17
CA PHE A 1014 43.81 22.89 19.98
C PHE A 1014 44.90 21.88 20.39
N ASP A 1015 46.03 21.92 19.68
CA ASP A 1015 47.24 21.15 19.98
C ASP A 1015 48.00 21.75 21.17
N LEU A 1016 47.77 21.16 22.35
CA LEU A 1016 48.42 21.56 23.60
C LEU A 1016 49.91 21.19 23.61
N SER A 1017 50.31 20.09 22.94
CA SER A 1017 51.72 19.70 22.80
C SER A 1017 52.54 20.78 22.07
N SER A 1018 51.97 21.43 21.04
CA SER A 1018 52.60 22.56 20.34
C SER A 1018 52.51 23.89 21.12
N ILE A 1019 51.43 24.13 21.85
CA ILE A 1019 51.23 25.38 22.62
C ILE A 1019 52.16 25.45 23.85
N MET A 1020 52.31 24.36 24.60
CA MET A 1020 53.10 24.29 25.84
C MET A 1020 54.52 24.91 25.75
N PRO A 1021 55.39 24.54 24.78
CA PRO A 1021 56.74 25.09 24.67
C PRO A 1021 56.77 26.55 24.18
N TYR A 1022 55.71 27.05 23.53
CA TYR A 1022 55.56 28.45 23.18
C TYR A 1022 55.14 29.28 24.41
N HIS A 1023 54.12 28.81 25.14
CA HIS A 1023 53.65 29.43 26.37
C HIS A 1023 54.78 29.60 27.41
N GLN A 1024 55.57 28.56 27.66
CA GLN A 1024 56.69 28.61 28.62
C GLN A 1024 57.75 29.68 28.28
N ARG A 1025 57.91 30.05 27.00
CA ARG A 1025 58.86 31.10 26.57
C ARG A 1025 58.36 32.52 26.85
N ILE A 1026 57.04 32.72 26.91
CA ILE A 1026 56.40 34.02 27.13
C ILE A 1026 56.04 34.19 28.61
N VAL A 1027 55.46 33.17 29.22
CA VAL A 1027 55.03 33.13 30.63
C VAL A 1027 55.78 32.02 31.34
N SER A 1028 57.02 32.29 31.74
CA SER A 1028 57.91 31.33 32.42
C SER A 1028 57.48 30.97 33.86
N VAL A 1029 56.42 31.61 34.37
CA VAL A 1029 55.86 31.41 35.71
C VAL A 1029 55.17 30.04 35.85
N VAL A 1030 54.57 29.51 34.78
CA VAL A 1030 53.83 28.23 34.80
C VAL A 1030 54.67 27.13 34.13
N PRO A 1031 55.15 26.11 34.86
CA PRO A 1031 55.87 25.00 34.24
C PRO A 1031 54.95 24.11 33.41
N THR A 1032 55.44 23.68 32.24
CA THR A 1032 54.72 22.87 31.24
C THR A 1032 54.03 21.62 31.82
N LYS A 1033 54.64 20.97 32.83
CA LYS A 1033 54.06 19.80 33.51
C LYS A 1033 52.69 20.08 34.17
N LEU A 1034 52.38 21.33 34.53
CA LEU A 1034 51.05 21.70 35.05
C LEU A 1034 50.03 21.88 33.93
N MET A 1035 50.46 22.39 32.77
CA MET A 1035 49.60 22.52 31.58
C MET A 1035 49.11 21.16 31.08
N GLN A 1036 49.90 20.10 31.26
CA GLN A 1036 49.53 18.72 30.89
C GLN A 1036 48.23 18.21 31.53
N ASN A 1037 47.77 18.81 32.64
CA ASN A 1037 46.52 18.42 33.29
C ASN A 1037 45.26 18.84 32.51
N TYR A 1038 45.38 19.77 31.55
CA TYR A 1038 44.28 20.22 30.70
C TYR A 1038 44.14 19.40 29.39
N ALA A 1039 45.00 18.40 29.19
CA ALA A 1039 44.87 17.47 28.08
C ALA A 1039 43.63 16.58 28.26
N GLY A 1040 42.90 16.35 27.17
CA GLY A 1040 41.63 15.60 27.16
C GLY A 1040 40.46 16.29 27.85
N THR A 1041 40.60 17.56 28.29
CA THR A 1041 39.55 18.32 28.98
C THR A 1041 39.36 19.70 28.35
N SER A 1042 38.31 20.43 28.78
CA SER A 1042 38.00 21.77 28.29
C SER A 1042 38.58 22.84 29.22
N SER A 1043 39.25 23.83 28.64
CA SER A 1043 39.95 24.92 29.34
C SER A 1043 39.14 26.22 29.38
N ASP A 1044 37.81 26.14 29.30
CA ASP A 1044 36.91 27.31 29.11
C ASP A 1044 37.03 28.38 30.20
N ASP A 1045 37.12 27.95 31.46
CA ASP A 1045 37.18 28.83 32.64
C ASP A 1045 38.58 29.47 32.84
N LEU A 1046 39.61 29.06 32.06
CA LEU A 1046 40.92 29.74 32.05
C LEU A 1046 40.93 31.00 31.17
N PHE A 1047 39.99 31.13 30.23
CA PHE A 1047 39.95 32.23 29.27
C PHE A 1047 38.71 33.11 29.50
N PRO A 1048 38.76 34.02 30.49
CA PRO A 1048 37.68 34.98 30.73
C PRO A 1048 37.58 35.99 29.57
N ILE A 1049 36.36 36.41 29.26
CA ILE A 1049 36.07 37.29 28.11
C ILE A 1049 35.65 38.68 28.60
N GLN A 1050 36.29 39.71 28.06
CA GLN A 1050 35.88 41.09 28.19
C GLN A 1050 34.71 41.37 27.24
N VAL A 1051 33.49 41.56 27.77
CA VAL A 1051 32.26 41.65 26.95
C VAL A 1051 32.33 42.81 25.95
N SER A 1052 32.82 43.97 26.40
CA SER A 1052 32.97 45.18 25.59
C SER A 1052 33.98 45.08 24.44
N ALA A 1053 34.85 44.06 24.42
CA ALA A 1053 35.81 43.81 23.33
C ALA A 1053 35.26 42.85 22.25
N VAL A 1054 34.26 42.04 22.60
CA VAL A 1054 33.63 41.07 21.67
C VAL A 1054 32.22 41.46 21.24
N CYS A 1055 31.62 42.47 21.86
CA CYS A 1055 30.24 42.89 21.60
C CYS A 1055 30.10 44.42 21.58
N ASN A 1056 29.79 44.96 20.40
CA ASN A 1056 29.20 46.29 20.25
C ASN A 1056 27.68 46.13 20.44
N GLY A 1057 27.19 46.48 21.63
CA GLY A 1057 25.80 46.33 22.03
C GLY A 1057 24.81 47.16 21.20
N ILE A 1058 23.52 46.94 21.43
CA ILE A 1058 22.42 47.39 20.55
C ILE A 1058 22.47 48.89 20.21
N ASP A 1059 22.82 49.74 21.18
CA ASP A 1059 22.91 51.19 21.03
C ASP A 1059 24.35 51.75 20.91
N GLY A 1060 25.39 50.89 20.91
CA GLY A 1060 26.79 51.31 20.82
C GLY A 1060 27.79 50.45 21.62
N SER A 1061 28.69 51.08 22.36
CA SER A 1061 29.68 50.38 23.20
C SER A 1061 29.06 49.82 24.48
N VAL A 1062 29.33 48.55 24.81
CA VAL A 1062 29.03 48.01 26.15
C VAL A 1062 30.03 48.57 27.17
N ASP A 1063 29.58 48.87 28.38
CA ASP A 1063 30.44 49.33 29.47
C ASP A 1063 31.51 48.27 29.81
N PRO A 1064 32.82 48.62 29.91
CA PRO A 1064 33.86 47.66 30.23
C PRO A 1064 33.71 46.93 31.57
N LEU A 1065 32.95 47.46 32.53
CA LEU A 1065 32.72 46.81 33.82
C LEU A 1065 31.70 45.65 33.74
N VAL A 1066 31.03 45.44 32.60
CA VAL A 1066 30.04 44.37 32.41
C VAL A 1066 30.71 43.00 32.22
N THR A 1067 30.30 42.04 33.06
CA THR A 1067 30.79 40.67 33.05
C THR A 1067 29.88 39.75 32.23
N LEU A 1068 30.43 38.69 31.62
CA LEU A 1068 29.64 37.71 30.85
C LEU A 1068 28.75 36.82 31.74
N ASN A 1069 29.24 36.53 32.95
CA ASN A 1069 28.53 35.86 34.03
C ASN A 1069 29.14 36.29 35.37
N SER A 1070 28.43 36.04 36.46
CA SER A 1070 28.85 36.33 37.85
C SER A 1070 29.40 35.09 38.58
N LYS A 1071 29.98 34.15 37.83
CA LYS A 1071 30.52 32.88 38.33
C LYS A 1071 32.00 33.03 38.72
N ASN A 1072 32.33 32.87 39.99
CA ASN A 1072 33.72 32.77 40.43
C ASN A 1072 34.37 31.51 39.80
N SER A 1073 35.46 31.69 39.05
CA SER A 1073 36.28 30.56 38.60
C SER A 1073 36.90 29.86 39.81
N THR A 1074 36.87 28.52 39.80
CA THR A 1074 37.54 27.68 40.80
C THR A 1074 38.96 27.29 40.39
N ASP A 1075 39.40 27.64 39.17
CA ASP A 1075 40.74 27.34 38.69
C ASP A 1075 41.74 28.41 39.15
N THR A 1076 42.76 27.97 39.89
CA THR A 1076 43.81 28.83 40.46
C THR A 1076 44.72 29.50 39.43
N TYR A 1077 44.67 29.11 38.16
CA TYR A 1077 45.48 29.66 37.08
C TYR A 1077 44.73 30.66 36.20
N THR A 1078 43.41 30.84 36.38
CA THR A 1078 42.62 31.89 35.68
C THR A 1078 43.23 33.29 35.89
N GLN A 1079 43.80 33.55 37.07
CA GLN A 1079 44.44 34.84 37.41
C GLN A 1079 45.59 35.27 36.48
N TYR A 1080 46.20 34.35 35.73
CA TYR A 1080 47.27 34.67 34.77
C TYR A 1080 46.76 35.03 33.36
N HIS A 1081 45.45 34.92 33.16
CA HIS A 1081 44.75 35.15 31.89
C HIS A 1081 43.59 36.16 32.03
N ASP A 1082 43.33 36.64 33.26
CA ASP A 1082 42.31 37.65 33.53
C ASP A 1082 42.89 39.06 33.39
N PHE A 1083 42.67 39.66 32.22
CA PHE A 1083 43.02 41.05 31.91
C PHE A 1083 41.77 41.92 31.71
N ARG A 1084 40.66 41.59 32.38
CA ARG A 1084 39.38 42.33 32.29
C ARG A 1084 39.45 43.71 32.94
N ALA A 1085 38.47 44.56 32.66
CA ALA A 1085 38.55 46.01 32.88
C ALA A 1085 38.79 46.48 34.33
N TRP A 1086 38.47 45.66 35.32
CA TRP A 1086 38.65 45.96 36.75
C TRP A 1086 39.98 45.45 37.34
N GLN A 1087 40.74 44.67 36.56
CA GLN A 1087 42.08 44.22 36.95
C GLN A 1087 43.12 45.33 36.79
N ASN A 1088 44.17 45.28 37.60
CA ASN A 1088 45.25 46.30 37.61
C ASN A 1088 46.16 46.26 36.35
N ASP A 1089 45.95 45.30 35.46
CA ASP A 1089 46.59 45.15 34.13
C ASP A 1089 45.49 44.83 33.10
N SER A 1090 44.66 45.82 32.78
CA SER A 1090 43.54 45.67 31.86
C SER A 1090 43.99 45.68 30.39
N ARG A 1091 43.58 44.67 29.62
CA ARG A 1091 43.92 44.46 28.21
C ARG A 1091 42.69 43.94 27.45
N PRO A 1092 41.76 44.81 27.03
CA PRO A 1092 40.42 44.39 26.60
C PRO A 1092 40.43 43.39 25.43
N ASP A 1093 41.27 43.62 24.43
CA ASP A 1093 41.31 42.80 23.21
C ASP A 1093 42.14 41.50 23.37
N TRP A 1094 42.80 41.28 24.51
CA TRP A 1094 43.78 40.20 24.70
C TRP A 1094 43.22 38.80 24.39
N TYR A 1095 41.97 38.53 24.78
CA TYR A 1095 41.31 37.26 24.48
C TYR A 1095 41.12 37.08 22.97
N PHE A 1096 40.69 38.14 22.27
CA PHE A 1096 40.44 38.11 20.83
C PHE A 1096 41.74 37.94 20.03
N GLU A 1097 42.80 38.69 20.39
CA GLU A 1097 44.13 38.55 19.78
C GLU A 1097 44.73 37.16 20.02
N SER A 1098 44.75 36.70 21.27
CA SER A 1098 45.31 35.40 21.66
C SER A 1098 44.58 34.24 20.99
N MET A 1099 43.23 34.28 20.99
CA MET A 1099 42.43 33.26 20.32
C MET A 1099 42.60 33.29 18.80
N THR A 1100 42.75 34.47 18.19
CA THR A 1100 43.03 34.59 16.75
C THR A 1100 44.40 33.98 16.40
N TYR A 1101 45.43 34.22 17.22
CA TYR A 1101 46.74 33.60 17.05
C TYR A 1101 46.70 32.08 17.23
N MET A 1102 46.01 31.56 18.25
CA MET A 1102 45.86 30.12 18.47
C MET A 1102 45.06 29.43 17.34
N ARG A 1103 43.99 30.06 16.84
CA ARG A 1103 43.20 29.57 15.70
C ARG A 1103 44.00 29.41 14.42
N TRP A 1104 44.95 30.31 14.17
CA TRP A 1104 45.77 30.28 12.96
C TRP A 1104 46.89 29.23 13.02
N ASN A 1105 47.48 28.99 14.19
CA ASN A 1105 48.69 28.19 14.33
C ASN A 1105 48.49 26.79 14.94
N TYR A 1106 47.46 26.59 15.77
CA TYR A 1106 47.37 25.41 16.66
C TYR A 1106 45.99 24.73 16.71
N ARG A 1107 44.98 25.19 15.96
CA ARG A 1107 43.65 24.54 15.93
C ARG A 1107 43.66 23.29 15.06
N VAL A 1108 43.25 22.17 15.64
CA VAL A 1108 43.21 20.84 15.00
C VAL A 1108 41.82 20.50 14.46
N GLY A 1109 40.76 21.05 15.06
CA GLY A 1109 39.37 20.83 14.62
C GLY A 1109 38.32 21.49 15.53
N PHE A 1110 37.08 21.02 15.43
CA PHE A 1110 35.95 21.42 16.27
C PHE A 1110 35.44 20.24 17.12
N LEU A 1111 34.83 20.54 18.27
CA LEU A 1111 34.16 19.55 19.11
C LEU A 1111 32.73 19.31 18.60
N GLY A 1112 32.45 18.11 18.10
CA GLY A 1112 31.13 17.66 17.70
C GLY A 1112 30.33 17.10 18.89
N LEU A 1113 29.04 17.45 18.97
CA LEU A 1113 28.09 16.89 19.92
C LEU A 1113 26.92 16.26 19.17
N THR A 1114 26.59 15.01 19.49
CA THR A 1114 25.43 14.33 18.91
C THR A 1114 24.12 14.80 19.55
N SER A 1115 23.00 14.68 18.82
CA SER A 1115 21.66 14.95 19.34
C SER A 1115 21.33 14.14 20.62
N LYS A 1116 21.88 12.92 20.75
CA LYS A 1116 21.75 12.09 21.96
C LYS A 1116 22.46 12.70 23.17
N GLU A 1117 23.68 13.21 22.99
CA GLU A 1117 24.45 13.88 24.04
C GLU A 1117 23.81 15.20 24.47
N VAL A 1118 23.37 16.04 23.51
CA VAL A 1118 22.65 17.30 23.82
C VAL A 1118 21.35 17.01 24.58
N SER A 1119 20.60 15.97 24.19
CA SER A 1119 19.41 15.51 24.93
C SER A 1119 19.75 15.03 26.35
N SER A 1120 20.91 14.39 26.54
CA SER A 1120 21.37 13.95 27.86
C SER A 1120 21.82 15.12 28.74
N GLN A 1121 22.50 16.12 28.18
CA GLN A 1121 22.87 17.34 28.90
C GLN A 1121 21.63 18.10 29.40
N ALA A 1122 20.62 18.26 28.53
CA ALA A 1122 19.34 18.88 28.89
C ALA A 1122 18.60 18.13 30.01
N LYS A 1123 18.57 16.78 29.95
CA LYS A 1123 17.98 15.93 31.01
C LYS A 1123 18.73 16.02 32.34
N ASN A 1124 20.04 16.26 32.30
CA ASN A 1124 20.90 16.43 33.47
C ASN A 1124 20.86 17.86 34.05
N GLY A 1125 19.93 18.71 33.59
CA GLY A 1125 19.70 20.05 34.14
C GLY A 1125 20.54 21.17 33.51
N LYS A 1126 21.31 20.91 32.45
CA LYS A 1126 21.94 21.98 31.67
C LYS A 1126 20.92 22.69 30.78
N ALA A 1127 21.01 24.00 30.69
CA ALA A 1127 20.24 24.81 29.75
C ALA A 1127 21.02 24.94 28.43
N VAL A 1128 20.75 24.05 27.47
CA VAL A 1128 21.45 24.02 26.17
C VAL A 1128 20.53 24.50 25.06
N ALA A 1129 21.01 25.41 24.21
CA ALA A 1129 20.32 25.92 23.03
C ALA A 1129 21.08 25.55 21.74
N ILE A 1130 20.34 25.28 20.66
CA ILE A 1130 20.91 25.08 19.32
C ILE A 1130 20.51 26.27 18.45
N TYR A 1131 21.47 26.97 17.87
CA TYR A 1131 21.23 28.12 17.01
C TYR A 1131 22.23 28.16 15.84
N ASN A 1132 21.72 28.29 14.61
CA ASN A 1132 22.50 28.25 13.36
C ASN A 1132 23.48 27.07 13.25
N GLY A 1133 23.11 25.90 13.79
CA GLY A 1133 23.92 24.68 13.79
C GLY A 1133 24.98 24.60 14.90
N LEU A 1134 25.15 25.65 15.70
CA LEU A 1134 26.03 25.66 16.87
C LEU A 1134 25.27 25.33 18.16
N VAL A 1135 25.96 24.69 19.10
CA VAL A 1135 25.43 24.31 20.42
C VAL A 1135 25.96 25.28 21.47
N TYR A 1136 25.06 25.93 22.19
CA TYR A 1136 25.36 26.92 23.23
C TYR A 1136 24.93 26.38 24.60
N ASP A 1137 25.88 26.24 25.52
CA ASP A 1137 25.56 26.01 26.93
C ASP A 1137 25.28 27.35 27.62
N LEU A 1138 24.01 27.58 27.95
CA LEU A 1138 23.50 28.78 28.61
C LEU A 1138 23.34 28.59 30.13
N THR A 1139 23.75 27.45 30.67
CA THR A 1139 23.57 27.11 32.10
C THR A 1139 24.17 28.16 33.02
N ASP A 1140 25.41 28.59 32.76
CA ASP A 1140 26.07 29.61 33.58
C ASP A 1140 25.46 31.01 33.37
N TYR A 1141 24.95 31.33 32.18
CA TYR A 1141 24.28 32.61 31.92
C TYR A 1141 22.93 32.74 32.65
N ILE A 1142 22.20 31.62 32.81
CA ILE A 1142 20.91 31.59 33.51
C ILE A 1142 21.11 31.53 35.04
N ASN A 1143 22.11 30.79 35.52
CA ASN A 1143 22.36 30.62 36.96
C ASN A 1143 23.18 31.76 37.58
N TYR A 1144 24.08 32.37 36.80
CA TYR A 1144 25.00 33.43 37.22
C TYR A 1144 24.93 34.59 36.22
N PRO A 1145 23.83 35.36 36.17
CA PRO A 1145 23.60 36.36 35.14
C PRO A 1145 24.71 37.42 35.05
N PRO A 1146 24.84 38.10 33.88
CA PRO A 1146 25.76 39.23 33.70
C PRO A 1146 25.67 40.25 34.85
N GLY A 1147 26.84 40.64 35.37
CA GLY A 1147 26.96 41.59 36.47
C GLY A 1147 27.86 42.76 36.11
N VAL A 1148 28.09 43.64 37.09
CA VAL A 1148 29.06 44.74 36.99
C VAL A 1148 30.12 44.51 38.07
N GLU A 1149 31.38 44.34 37.67
CA GLU A 1149 32.53 44.25 38.58
C GLU A 1149 33.39 45.51 38.43
N SER A 1150 33.66 46.19 39.56
CA SER A 1150 34.45 47.42 39.62
C SER A 1150 35.77 47.20 40.36
N PRO A 1151 36.82 48.02 40.10
CA PRO A 1151 38.08 47.95 40.85
C PRO A 1151 37.89 48.15 42.36
N ASP A 1152 38.76 47.52 43.16
CA ASP A 1152 38.78 47.66 44.62
C ASP A 1152 38.78 49.14 45.04
N GLY A 1153 37.78 49.51 45.84
CA GLY A 1153 37.57 50.88 46.34
C GLY A 1153 36.62 51.75 45.52
N PHE A 1154 36.16 51.31 44.33
CA PHE A 1154 35.14 52.00 43.55
C PHE A 1154 33.77 51.33 43.67
N SER A 1155 32.76 52.07 44.14
CA SER A 1155 31.37 51.64 44.05
C SER A 1155 30.85 51.91 42.62
N PRO A 1156 30.19 50.95 41.96
CA PRO A 1156 29.49 51.24 40.71
C PRO A 1156 28.35 52.22 40.99
N LEU A 1157 28.13 53.17 40.06
CA LEU A 1157 26.92 53.97 40.04
C LEU A 1157 25.79 53.13 39.46
N VAL A 1158 24.69 53.00 40.18
CA VAL A 1158 23.50 52.28 39.70
C VAL A 1158 22.84 53.08 38.58
N VAL A 1159 22.64 52.42 37.44
CA VAL A 1159 21.91 52.88 36.26
C VAL A 1159 20.87 51.81 35.89
#